data_AF-A0A960WR66-F1
#
_entry.id   AF-A0A960WR66-F1
#
_cell.length_a   1.000
_cell.length_b   1.000
_cell.length_c   1.000
_cell.angle_alpha   90.00
_cell.angle_beta   90.00
_cell.angle_gamma   90.00
#
_symmetry.space_group_name_H-M   'P 1'
#
loop_
_entity.id
_entity.type
_entity.pdbx_description
1 polymer ?
#
loop_
_entity_poly.entity_id
_entity_poly.type
_entity_poly.pdbx_seq_one_letter_code
_entity_poly.pdbx_strand_id
1 'polypeptide(L)'
;MNVDRATLDFLNSFSTDEKQEGQRLHKEGAVTQIFGNHLLIQGRVEDADWACRTRIQLQGNEWFGEADDKSDSGRAALYATMLEKVARKGELPEAPNEVGEKSLTEVIEDKLGRGLTGEEDEYLGKMERRFRRFELEREIFDSDLVRLNPRWPVESFEPLILWPSPPRDIVEFWNYIAHAFEKANYPVPSFLEVITDREWTRERMASWEKRREESEWRYQVEVFEKRPVDDAVETVEFRLRISTREARLMVRTGENGAFERVADEEHFSRLEERYANGGLRMSAGSEILWSKFIHAAAKEESTDGGLSLDRLDNCRLLNRLFHQRELEGLIVNLDEHPFRLSREPLRWVCRPDSVDASDDYEMQLVTASGEEISHTLRLLPGDEALYMSDEWVFTGPEHWARGETLIDPRVVIPSSVIESESGVAFLFRLGAKLPAPLEKKIREESLRIIFNLGISSGATAASSEHMLMKISAVNSDESREEVLGREGWEVVKQPKGDAEHIFRYDRGLQRRAGRLIAPMQPTFDGNLGCYRARVTKNFPEKYAEWLDSLPEEIEIIADADLATLQADPVEAQVSFEVVDQEIDWFDLKVVVKVEGMDLTQDEIRALVQARGQFVRMERGGWLRLKMNLSEDQQEAVSRIGLDPFDLSGEVHRLHALQLAEPAAKEVFDANAWERISTRARSLKLQVRPDVPAGLNVNLRPYQIEGFHFLAYLTTNRFGGILADDMGLG
;
A
#
# COMPACT_ATOMS: atom_id res chain seq x y z
N MET A 1 -43.66 63.24 -17.26
CA MET A 1 -43.13 62.47 -16.11
C MET A 1 -42.45 63.47 -15.19
N ASN A 2 -42.83 63.56 -13.91
CA ASN A 2 -42.06 64.34 -12.92
C ASN A 2 -40.83 63.52 -12.56
N VAL A 3 -39.80 63.61 -13.39
CA VAL A 3 -38.51 62.94 -13.16
C VAL A 3 -37.63 63.92 -12.39
N ASP A 4 -36.96 63.44 -11.34
CA ASP A 4 -36.05 64.26 -10.55
C ASP A 4 -34.85 64.72 -11.41
N ARG A 5 -34.27 65.87 -11.03
CA ARG A 5 -33.22 66.53 -11.82
C ARG A 5 -32.00 65.62 -12.06
N ALA A 6 -31.61 64.82 -11.06
CA ALA A 6 -30.49 63.89 -11.17
C ALA A 6 -30.75 62.79 -12.21
N THR A 7 -31.96 62.22 -12.23
CA THR A 7 -32.33 61.21 -13.24
C THR A 7 -32.41 61.81 -14.65
N LEU A 8 -32.88 63.06 -14.81
CA LEU A 8 -32.88 63.76 -16.10
C LEU A 8 -31.45 64.05 -16.60
N ASP A 9 -30.56 64.49 -15.71
CA ASP A 9 -29.17 64.77 -16.04
C ASP A 9 -28.43 63.48 -16.46
N PHE A 10 -28.71 62.37 -15.78
CA PHE A 10 -28.20 61.04 -16.16
C PHE A 10 -28.68 60.63 -17.55
N LEU A 11 -29.99 60.65 -17.82
CA LEU A 11 -30.54 60.30 -19.14
C LEU A 11 -30.01 61.23 -20.24
N ASN A 12 -29.72 62.50 -19.92
CA ASN A 12 -29.18 63.44 -20.91
C ASN A 12 -27.71 63.23 -21.23
N SER A 13 -26.95 62.56 -20.36
CA SER A 13 -25.51 62.31 -20.51
C SER A 13 -25.12 61.34 -21.64
N PHE A 14 -26.10 60.62 -22.21
CA PHE A 14 -25.89 59.64 -23.28
C PHE A 14 -25.92 60.29 -24.67
N SER A 15 -25.24 59.67 -25.64
CA SER A 15 -25.25 60.11 -27.04
C SER A 15 -26.62 59.88 -27.72
N THR A 16 -26.86 60.49 -28.89
CA THR A 16 -28.14 60.33 -29.59
C THR A 16 -28.39 58.88 -30.01
N ASP A 17 -27.33 58.17 -30.43
CA ASP A 17 -27.41 56.79 -30.90
C ASP A 17 -27.63 55.84 -29.71
N GLU A 18 -26.94 56.05 -28.59
CA GLU A 18 -27.15 55.31 -27.33
C GLU A 18 -28.59 55.45 -26.82
N LYS A 19 -29.19 56.65 -26.95
CA LYS A 19 -30.58 56.88 -26.54
C LYS A 19 -31.58 56.15 -27.44
N GLN A 20 -31.36 56.13 -28.75
CA GLN A 20 -32.24 55.43 -29.69
C GLN A 20 -32.21 53.92 -29.42
N GLU A 21 -31.02 53.38 -29.24
CA GLU A 21 -30.83 51.96 -28.96
C GLU A 21 -31.36 51.57 -27.58
N GLY A 22 -31.08 52.37 -26.53
CA GLY A 22 -31.62 52.13 -25.20
C GLY A 22 -33.16 52.24 -25.14
N GLN A 23 -33.77 53.10 -25.95
CA GLN A 23 -35.23 53.15 -26.10
C GLN A 23 -35.79 51.92 -26.83
N ARG A 24 -35.07 51.40 -27.82
CA ARG A 24 -35.42 50.15 -28.51
C ARG A 24 -35.40 48.99 -27.53
N LEU A 25 -34.29 48.81 -26.81
CA LEU A 25 -34.12 47.78 -25.78
C LEU A 25 -35.23 47.85 -24.70
N HIS A 26 -35.55 49.04 -24.20
CA HIS A 26 -36.65 49.18 -23.23
C HIS A 26 -38.03 48.85 -23.84
N LYS A 27 -38.33 49.30 -25.06
CA LYS A 27 -39.62 49.01 -25.73
C LYS A 27 -39.82 47.54 -26.06
N GLU A 28 -38.74 46.84 -26.38
CA GLU A 28 -38.76 45.40 -26.68
C GLU A 28 -38.79 44.53 -25.41
N GLY A 29 -38.76 45.15 -24.22
CA GLY A 29 -38.75 44.43 -22.95
C GLY A 29 -37.42 43.73 -22.68
N ALA A 30 -36.33 44.20 -23.28
CA ALA A 30 -34.99 43.62 -23.13
C ALA A 30 -34.46 43.76 -21.69
N VAL A 31 -35.01 44.68 -20.88
CA VAL A 31 -34.70 44.75 -19.43
C VAL A 31 -35.41 43.59 -18.71
N THR A 32 -34.75 42.44 -18.67
CA THR A 32 -35.30 41.18 -18.14
C THR A 32 -35.37 41.17 -16.62
N GLN A 33 -34.49 41.88 -15.93
CA GLN A 33 -34.46 42.00 -14.48
C GLN A 33 -34.07 43.41 -14.05
N ILE A 34 -34.70 43.92 -13.00
CA ILE A 34 -34.32 45.18 -12.35
C ILE A 34 -34.66 45.13 -10.86
N PHE A 35 -33.70 45.42 -10.00
CA PHE A 35 -33.82 45.42 -8.55
C PHE A 35 -32.89 46.47 -7.94
N GLY A 36 -33.14 46.85 -6.69
CA GLY A 36 -32.40 47.86 -5.98
C GLY A 36 -33.31 48.85 -5.26
N ASN A 37 -32.72 49.91 -4.74
CA ASN A 37 -33.41 50.92 -3.97
C ASN A 37 -33.20 52.32 -4.56
N HIS A 38 -33.63 53.35 -3.83
CA HIS A 38 -33.51 54.75 -4.26
C HIS A 38 -32.06 55.26 -4.40
N LEU A 39 -31.05 54.50 -3.95
CA LEU A 39 -29.62 54.85 -4.03
C LEU A 39 -28.82 53.95 -4.97
N LEU A 40 -29.27 52.73 -5.25
CA LEU A 40 -28.55 51.76 -6.08
C LEU A 40 -29.56 50.93 -6.87
N ILE A 41 -29.38 50.90 -8.19
CA ILE A 41 -30.21 50.15 -9.14
C ILE A 41 -29.30 49.16 -9.84
N GLN A 42 -29.71 47.91 -9.92
CA GLN A 42 -29.07 46.89 -10.71
C GLN A 42 -30.08 46.33 -11.70
N GLY A 43 -29.67 46.21 -12.97
CA GLY A 43 -30.54 45.72 -14.03
C GLY A 43 -29.80 44.81 -14.98
N ARG A 44 -30.54 43.90 -15.61
CA ARG A 44 -30.04 43.01 -16.64
C ARG A 44 -30.81 43.26 -17.93
N VAL A 45 -30.07 43.49 -19.00
CA VAL A 45 -30.61 43.71 -20.34
C VAL A 45 -30.17 42.56 -21.23
N GLU A 46 -31.12 41.86 -21.85
CA GLU A 46 -30.85 40.75 -22.77
C GLU A 46 -31.53 41.00 -24.12
N ASP A 47 -30.76 40.87 -25.20
CA ASP A 47 -31.23 41.02 -26.57
C ASP A 47 -30.57 39.96 -27.48
N ALA A 48 -31.39 39.15 -28.15
CA ALA A 48 -31.03 38.03 -29.03
C ALA A 48 -29.85 37.14 -28.57
N ASP A 49 -28.61 37.57 -28.78
CA ASP A 49 -27.36 36.86 -28.48
C ASP A 49 -26.44 37.61 -27.49
N TRP A 50 -26.93 38.68 -26.87
CA TRP A 50 -26.17 39.59 -26.01
C TRP A 50 -26.88 39.85 -24.69
N ALA A 51 -26.11 39.86 -23.60
CA ALA A 51 -26.62 40.17 -22.26
C ALA A 51 -25.65 41.12 -21.56
N CYS A 52 -26.19 42.12 -20.89
CA CYS A 52 -25.42 43.12 -20.16
C CYS A 52 -26.00 43.37 -18.78
N ARG A 53 -25.13 43.39 -17.77
CA ARG A 53 -25.43 43.80 -16.40
C ARG A 53 -25.11 45.26 -16.23
N THR A 54 -26.04 45.95 -15.60
CA THR A 54 -25.97 47.38 -15.36
C THR A 54 -26.08 47.64 -13.87
N ARG A 55 -25.25 48.54 -13.36
CA ARG A 55 -25.24 48.99 -11.98
C ARG A 55 -25.25 50.51 -11.99
N ILE A 56 -26.31 51.12 -11.45
CA ILE A 56 -26.47 52.57 -11.42
C ILE A 56 -26.60 53.02 -9.97
N GLN A 57 -25.65 53.83 -9.49
CA GLN A 57 -25.58 54.26 -8.11
C GLN A 57 -25.68 55.78 -8.01
N LEU A 58 -26.49 56.28 -7.07
CA LEU A 58 -26.57 57.71 -6.76
C LEU A 58 -25.45 58.05 -5.77
N GLN A 59 -24.51 58.90 -6.18
CA GLN A 59 -23.48 59.45 -5.30
C GLN A 59 -23.64 60.97 -5.22
N GLY A 60 -23.92 61.47 -4.02
CA GLY A 60 -24.27 62.87 -3.83
C GLY A 60 -25.61 63.21 -4.51
N ASN A 61 -25.56 63.96 -5.62
CA ASN A 61 -26.74 64.38 -6.37
C ASN A 61 -26.66 63.98 -7.86
N GLU A 62 -25.78 63.04 -8.21
CA GLU A 62 -25.55 62.54 -9.57
C GLU A 62 -25.57 61.00 -9.60
N TRP A 63 -26.12 60.45 -10.69
CA TRP A 63 -26.12 59.00 -10.93
C TRP A 63 -24.86 58.58 -11.69
N PHE A 64 -24.25 57.49 -11.26
CA PHE A 64 -23.11 56.85 -11.91
C PHE A 64 -23.49 55.45 -12.35
N GLY A 65 -23.35 55.18 -13.65
CA GLY A 65 -23.71 53.90 -14.26
C GLY A 65 -22.46 53.13 -14.69
N GLU A 66 -22.37 51.86 -14.31
CA GLU A 66 -21.37 50.91 -14.77
C GLU A 66 -22.08 49.72 -15.45
N ALA A 67 -21.62 49.39 -16.65
CA ALA A 67 -22.02 48.20 -17.37
C ALA A 67 -20.85 47.21 -17.44
N ASP A 68 -21.14 45.92 -17.40
CA ASP A 68 -20.12 44.87 -17.59
C ASP A 68 -19.58 44.84 -19.03
N ASP A 69 -20.42 45.17 -20.01
CA ASP A 69 -19.99 45.52 -21.36
C ASP A 69 -19.60 47.00 -21.45
N LYS A 70 -18.37 47.26 -21.93
CA LYS A 70 -17.81 48.61 -22.08
C LYS A 70 -18.07 49.23 -23.47
N SER A 71 -18.81 48.53 -24.33
CA SER A 71 -19.23 49.01 -25.65
C SER A 71 -20.36 50.05 -25.57
N ASP A 72 -20.67 50.67 -26.71
CA ASP A 72 -21.82 51.59 -26.83
C ASP A 72 -23.16 50.88 -26.52
N SER A 73 -23.24 49.56 -26.75
CA SER A 73 -24.39 48.74 -26.37
C SER A 73 -24.55 48.63 -24.84
N GLY A 74 -23.44 48.53 -24.09
CA GLY A 74 -23.46 48.56 -22.63
C GLY A 74 -23.94 49.92 -22.07
N ARG A 75 -23.60 51.02 -22.74
CA ARG A 75 -24.16 52.35 -22.41
C ARG A 75 -25.65 52.45 -22.74
N ALA A 76 -26.08 51.91 -23.88
CA ALA A 76 -27.50 51.83 -24.23
C ALA A 76 -28.30 50.99 -23.22
N ALA A 77 -27.72 49.91 -22.67
CA ALA A 77 -28.32 49.13 -21.59
C ALA A 77 -28.48 49.92 -20.28
N LEU A 78 -27.48 50.72 -19.87
CA LEU A 78 -27.62 51.61 -18.71
C LEU A 78 -28.77 52.61 -18.88
N TYR A 79 -28.94 53.12 -20.09
CA TYR A 79 -30.04 54.00 -20.44
C TYR A 79 -31.40 53.27 -20.36
N ALA A 80 -31.50 52.06 -20.91
CA ALA A 80 -32.70 51.22 -20.84
C ALA A 80 -33.09 50.87 -19.39
N THR A 81 -32.12 50.50 -18.56
CA THR A 81 -32.34 50.21 -17.13
C THR A 81 -32.87 51.43 -16.36
N MET A 82 -32.35 52.63 -16.65
CA MET A 82 -32.85 53.85 -16.01
C MET A 82 -34.26 54.21 -16.48
N LEU A 83 -34.59 53.98 -17.77
CA LEU A 83 -35.95 54.17 -18.27
C LEU A 83 -36.94 53.21 -17.61
N GLU A 84 -36.55 51.95 -17.41
CA GLU A 84 -37.37 50.95 -16.71
C GLU A 84 -37.65 51.37 -15.26
N LYS A 85 -36.66 51.89 -14.54
CA LYS A 85 -36.84 52.46 -13.19
C LYS A 85 -37.84 53.63 -13.19
N VAL A 86 -37.76 54.52 -14.18
CA VAL A 86 -38.69 55.66 -14.31
C VAL A 86 -40.10 55.18 -14.65
N ALA A 87 -40.25 54.16 -15.51
CA ALA A 87 -41.53 53.56 -15.86
C ALA A 87 -42.23 52.94 -14.63
N ARG A 88 -41.44 52.33 -13.74
CA ARG A 88 -41.91 51.75 -12.45
C ARG A 88 -42.07 52.76 -11.32
N LYS A 89 -41.94 54.06 -11.58
CA LYS A 89 -42.05 55.15 -10.58
C LYS A 89 -41.13 55.01 -9.36
N GLY A 90 -40.02 54.28 -9.48
CA GLY A 90 -39.05 54.09 -8.39
C GLY A 90 -39.38 52.97 -7.39
N GLU A 91 -40.45 52.20 -7.60
CA GLU A 91 -40.73 50.97 -6.85
C GLU A 91 -39.96 49.82 -7.50
N LEU A 92 -38.89 49.35 -6.85
CA LEU A 92 -38.02 48.26 -7.29
C LEU A 92 -37.85 47.25 -6.15
N PRO A 93 -37.78 45.93 -6.42
CA PRO A 93 -37.52 44.91 -5.40
C PRO A 93 -36.12 45.09 -4.78
N GLU A 94 -35.96 44.86 -3.47
CA GLU A 94 -34.70 45.13 -2.76
C GLU A 94 -33.61 44.07 -3.01
N ALA A 95 -34.01 42.84 -3.40
CA ALA A 95 -33.10 41.71 -3.67
C ALA A 95 -33.60 40.80 -4.80
N PRO A 96 -32.70 40.07 -5.50
CA PRO A 96 -33.08 39.10 -6.54
C PRO A 96 -33.85 37.87 -5.99
N ASN A 97 -33.99 37.75 -4.68
CA ASN A 97 -34.74 36.69 -4.00
C ASN A 97 -36.24 37.01 -3.84
N GLU A 98 -36.70 38.19 -4.28
CA GLU A 98 -38.10 38.59 -4.21
C GLU A 98 -38.84 38.15 -5.48
N VAL A 99 -39.95 37.44 -5.31
CA VAL A 99 -40.84 37.05 -6.41
C VAL A 99 -41.88 38.16 -6.57
N GLY A 100 -41.54 39.19 -7.35
CA GLY A 100 -42.34 40.40 -7.43
C GLY A 100 -42.06 41.35 -6.25
N GLU A 101 -43.04 41.54 -5.35
CA GLU A 101 -42.94 42.42 -4.16
C GLU A 101 -42.85 41.66 -2.83
N LYS A 102 -42.82 40.31 -2.87
CA LYS A 102 -42.82 39.45 -1.67
C LYS A 102 -41.57 38.60 -1.61
N SER A 103 -41.07 38.37 -0.39
CA SER A 103 -39.99 37.41 -0.16
C SER A 103 -40.45 35.99 -0.50
N LEU A 104 -39.53 35.12 -0.92
CA LEU A 104 -39.86 33.71 -1.20
C LEU A 104 -40.50 33.03 0.02
N THR A 105 -40.03 33.37 1.22
CA THR A 105 -40.62 32.92 2.49
C THR A 105 -42.08 33.33 2.61
N GLU A 106 -42.41 34.60 2.38
CA GLU A 106 -43.80 35.08 2.40
C GLU A 106 -44.68 34.38 1.36
N VAL A 107 -44.16 34.16 0.14
CA VAL A 107 -44.90 33.46 -0.92
C VAL A 107 -45.21 32.02 -0.53
N ILE A 108 -44.28 31.34 0.13
CA ILE A 108 -44.46 29.96 0.60
C ILE A 108 -45.40 29.92 1.81
N GLU A 109 -45.25 30.82 2.78
CA GLU A 109 -46.11 30.89 3.98
C GLU A 109 -47.56 31.24 3.63
N ASP A 110 -47.77 32.19 2.70
CA ASP A 110 -49.10 32.55 2.20
C ASP A 110 -49.79 31.36 1.53
N LYS A 111 -49.04 30.57 0.75
CA LYS A 111 -49.57 29.41 0.05
C LYS A 111 -49.75 28.18 0.94
N LEU A 112 -48.91 28.01 1.97
CA LEU A 112 -49.02 26.94 2.97
C LEU A 112 -50.09 27.24 4.03
N GLY A 113 -50.44 28.51 4.24
CA GLY A 113 -51.37 28.94 5.28
C GLY A 113 -50.82 28.80 6.70
N ARG A 114 -49.49 28.66 6.85
CA ARG A 114 -48.76 28.55 8.12
C ARG A 114 -47.34 29.11 7.99
N GLY A 115 -46.73 29.48 9.12
CA GLY A 115 -45.31 29.82 9.16
C GLY A 115 -44.39 28.62 8.91
N LEU A 116 -43.18 28.88 8.46
CA LEU A 116 -42.15 27.86 8.27
C LEU A 116 -41.59 27.36 9.60
N THR A 117 -41.24 26.08 9.65
CA THR A 117 -40.45 25.51 10.76
C THR A 117 -38.98 25.90 10.63
N GLY A 118 -38.20 25.81 11.72
CA GLY A 118 -36.78 26.16 11.70
C GLY A 118 -35.94 25.34 10.70
N GLU A 119 -36.31 24.08 10.46
CA GLU A 119 -35.63 23.22 9.46
C GLU A 119 -36.00 23.62 8.02
N GLU A 120 -37.25 24.02 7.77
CA GLU A 120 -37.72 24.51 6.46
C GLU A 120 -37.07 25.86 6.12
N ASP A 121 -36.93 26.74 7.10
CA ASP A 121 -36.23 28.03 6.96
C ASP A 121 -34.72 27.82 6.65
N GLU A 122 -34.06 26.89 7.34
CA GLU A 122 -32.67 26.54 7.04
C GLU A 122 -32.49 25.97 5.62
N TYR A 123 -33.46 25.16 5.15
CA TYR A 123 -33.45 24.62 3.79
C TYR A 123 -33.61 25.74 2.74
N LEU A 124 -34.53 26.68 2.95
CA LEU A 124 -34.66 27.86 2.09
C LEU A 124 -33.37 28.68 2.07
N GLY A 125 -32.75 28.91 3.23
CA GLY A 125 -31.47 29.60 3.32
C GLY A 125 -30.33 28.87 2.59
N LYS A 126 -30.38 27.53 2.48
CA LYS A 126 -29.45 26.76 1.61
C LYS A 126 -29.75 27.02 0.13
N MET A 127 -31.01 26.95 -0.28
CA MET A 127 -31.44 27.19 -1.67
C MET A 127 -31.11 28.60 -2.15
N GLU A 128 -31.42 29.64 -1.36
CA GLU A 128 -31.11 31.03 -1.69
C GLU A 128 -29.62 31.28 -1.87
N ARG A 129 -28.78 30.69 -1.01
CA ARG A 129 -27.32 30.79 -1.16
C ARG A 129 -26.82 30.16 -2.45
N ARG A 130 -27.45 29.08 -2.92
CA ARG A 130 -27.09 28.42 -4.19
C ARG A 130 -27.59 29.21 -5.38
N PHE A 131 -28.78 29.78 -5.30
CA PHE A 131 -29.28 30.68 -6.34
C PHE A 131 -28.38 31.91 -6.50
N ARG A 132 -27.99 32.57 -5.39
CA ARG A 132 -27.03 33.71 -5.43
C ARG A 132 -25.68 33.32 -6.04
N ARG A 133 -25.17 32.13 -5.71
CA ARG A 133 -23.93 31.61 -6.30
C ARG A 133 -24.10 31.39 -7.80
N PHE A 134 -25.18 30.75 -8.22
CA PHE A 134 -25.51 30.57 -9.63
C PHE A 134 -25.67 31.91 -10.37
N GLU A 135 -26.26 32.93 -9.76
CA GLU A 135 -26.35 34.26 -10.38
C GLU A 135 -24.97 34.88 -10.61
N LEU A 136 -24.00 34.65 -9.72
CA LEU A 136 -22.64 35.13 -9.87
C LEU A 136 -21.85 34.33 -10.92
N GLU A 137 -21.86 32.99 -10.82
CA GLU A 137 -20.98 32.08 -11.56
C GLU A 137 -21.60 31.52 -12.84
N ARG A 138 -22.94 31.51 -12.95
CA ARG A 138 -23.72 30.91 -14.06
C ARG A 138 -23.54 29.42 -14.27
N GLU A 139 -22.89 28.76 -13.31
CA GLU A 139 -22.64 27.34 -13.27
C GLU A 139 -23.24 26.74 -12.00
N ILE A 140 -23.65 25.48 -12.08
CA ILE A 140 -24.10 24.70 -10.93
C ILE A 140 -23.40 23.35 -10.97
N PHE A 141 -22.94 22.86 -9.83
CA PHE A 141 -22.18 21.62 -9.75
C PHE A 141 -22.90 20.57 -8.91
N ASP A 142 -22.48 19.32 -9.01
CA ASP A 142 -22.96 18.25 -8.11
C ASP A 142 -22.80 18.65 -6.63
N SER A 143 -21.70 19.33 -6.30
CA SER A 143 -21.44 19.84 -4.95
C SER A 143 -22.50 20.83 -4.44
N ASP A 144 -23.20 21.53 -5.34
CA ASP A 144 -24.31 22.42 -4.98
C ASP A 144 -25.59 21.65 -4.69
N LEU A 145 -25.87 20.61 -5.48
CA LEU A 145 -27.02 19.73 -5.29
C LEU A 145 -26.89 18.85 -4.04
N VAL A 146 -25.69 18.38 -3.70
CA VAL A 146 -25.40 17.67 -2.42
C VAL A 146 -25.83 18.49 -1.19
N ARG A 147 -25.75 19.83 -1.28
CA ARG A 147 -26.11 20.72 -0.16
C ARG A 147 -27.61 20.88 0.00
N LEU A 148 -28.39 20.60 -1.05
CA LEU A 148 -29.85 20.56 -1.02
C LEU A 148 -30.35 19.15 -0.71
N ASN A 149 -29.70 18.12 -1.27
CA ASN A 149 -29.98 16.73 -0.95
C ASN A 149 -28.67 15.94 -0.72
N PRO A 150 -28.34 15.56 0.52
CA PRO A 150 -27.10 14.84 0.85
C PRO A 150 -26.92 13.49 0.14
N ARG A 151 -27.98 12.92 -0.45
CA ARG A 151 -27.92 11.64 -1.17
C ARG A 151 -27.57 11.78 -2.66
N TRP A 152 -27.44 13.00 -3.17
CA TRP A 152 -27.03 13.26 -4.55
C TRP A 152 -25.58 12.79 -4.79
N PRO A 153 -25.28 12.01 -5.85
CA PRO A 153 -23.93 11.56 -6.15
C PRO A 153 -23.08 12.70 -6.74
N VAL A 154 -21.77 12.65 -6.51
CA VAL A 154 -20.82 13.54 -7.21
C VAL A 154 -20.13 12.71 -8.27
N GLU A 155 -20.56 12.89 -9.53
CA GLU A 155 -20.06 12.12 -10.67
C GLU A 155 -19.01 12.89 -11.47
N SER A 156 -19.11 14.23 -11.48
CA SER A 156 -18.20 15.09 -12.23
C SER A 156 -17.86 16.38 -11.48
N PHE A 157 -16.73 16.98 -11.85
CA PHE A 157 -16.35 18.33 -11.46
C PHE A 157 -16.75 19.39 -12.50
N GLU A 158 -17.37 18.96 -13.62
CA GLU A 158 -17.89 19.86 -14.65
C GLU A 158 -19.25 20.45 -14.27
N PRO A 159 -19.61 21.64 -14.79
CA PRO A 159 -20.92 22.25 -14.57
C PRO A 159 -22.06 21.35 -15.08
N LEU A 160 -23.08 21.18 -14.27
CA LEU A 160 -24.30 20.48 -14.64
C LEU A 160 -25.15 21.32 -15.57
N ILE A 161 -25.68 20.68 -16.61
CA ILE A 161 -26.60 21.30 -17.56
C ILE A 161 -28.03 20.87 -17.17
N LEU A 162 -28.70 21.67 -16.33
CA LEU A 162 -30.01 21.35 -15.74
C LEU A 162 -31.19 22.07 -16.41
N TRP A 163 -30.95 22.99 -17.35
CA TRP A 163 -32.00 23.80 -17.97
C TRP A 163 -31.66 24.20 -19.41
N PRO A 164 -32.67 24.41 -20.28
CA PRO A 164 -32.48 24.93 -21.64
C PRO A 164 -32.05 26.39 -21.67
N SER A 165 -32.58 27.16 -20.74
CA SER A 165 -32.33 28.59 -20.58
C SER A 165 -32.15 28.85 -19.09
N PRO A 166 -31.16 29.66 -18.68
CA PRO A 166 -30.96 30.00 -17.28
C PRO A 166 -32.24 30.50 -16.60
N PRO A 167 -32.51 30.07 -15.35
CA PRO A 167 -33.71 30.48 -14.62
C PRO A 167 -33.73 31.98 -14.36
N ARG A 168 -34.93 32.58 -14.44
CA ARG A 168 -35.17 34.02 -14.28
C ARG A 168 -35.36 34.45 -12.84
N ASP A 169 -35.84 33.54 -12.00
CA ASP A 169 -36.04 33.76 -10.58
C ASP A 169 -35.72 32.47 -9.80
N ILE A 170 -35.77 32.58 -8.48
CA ILE A 170 -35.48 31.47 -7.58
C ILE A 170 -36.51 30.34 -7.67
N VAL A 171 -37.74 30.62 -8.12
CA VAL A 171 -38.80 29.63 -8.28
C VAL A 171 -38.56 28.77 -9.52
N GLU A 172 -38.21 29.38 -10.66
CA GLU A 172 -37.78 28.67 -11.86
C GLU A 172 -36.52 27.85 -11.57
N PHE A 173 -35.55 28.40 -10.82
CA PHE A 173 -34.35 27.68 -10.40
C PHE A 173 -34.68 26.43 -9.59
N TRP A 174 -35.59 26.56 -8.61
CA TRP A 174 -36.06 25.43 -7.83
C TRP A 174 -36.80 24.40 -8.69
N ASN A 175 -37.66 24.83 -9.60
CA ASN A 175 -38.43 23.96 -10.48
C ASN A 175 -37.53 23.05 -11.33
N TYR A 176 -36.42 23.56 -11.88
CA TYR A 176 -35.45 22.72 -12.60
C TYR A 176 -34.71 21.74 -11.67
N ILE A 177 -34.33 22.16 -10.47
CA ILE A 177 -33.68 21.28 -9.48
C ILE A 177 -34.64 20.18 -9.01
N ALA A 178 -35.90 20.53 -8.75
CA ALA A 178 -36.95 19.58 -8.38
C ALA A 178 -37.15 18.54 -9.49
N HIS A 179 -37.15 18.95 -10.76
CA HIS A 179 -37.21 18.03 -11.89
C HIS A 179 -35.99 17.08 -11.97
N ALA A 180 -34.78 17.60 -11.72
CA ALA A 180 -33.57 16.78 -11.63
C ALA A 180 -33.64 15.76 -10.48
N PHE A 181 -34.16 16.16 -9.32
CA PHE A 181 -34.38 15.28 -8.18
C PHE A 181 -35.42 14.20 -8.49
N GLU A 182 -36.54 14.54 -9.11
CA GLU A 182 -37.55 13.57 -9.55
C GLU A 182 -36.98 12.54 -10.54
N LYS A 183 -36.20 13.00 -11.54
CA LYS A 183 -35.56 12.13 -12.54
C LYS A 183 -34.57 11.16 -11.91
N ALA A 184 -33.84 11.61 -10.90
CA ALA A 184 -32.92 10.79 -10.12
C ALA A 184 -33.60 10.05 -8.93
N ASN A 185 -34.94 10.09 -8.85
CA ASN A 185 -35.75 9.40 -7.85
C ASN A 185 -35.46 9.83 -6.39
N TYR A 186 -35.14 11.11 -6.19
CA TYR A 186 -34.96 11.75 -4.89
C TYR A 186 -36.21 12.51 -4.45
N PRO A 187 -36.54 12.50 -3.14
CA PRO A 187 -37.72 13.17 -2.64
C PRO A 187 -37.56 14.70 -2.69
N VAL A 188 -38.62 15.38 -3.14
CA VAL A 188 -38.78 16.83 -3.07
C VAL A 188 -39.38 17.18 -1.71
N PRO A 189 -38.87 18.19 -0.97
CA PRO A 189 -39.45 18.58 0.32
C PRO A 189 -40.92 19.02 0.18
N SER A 190 -41.79 18.49 1.03
CA SER A 190 -43.25 18.69 0.95
C SER A 190 -43.67 20.15 1.04
N PHE A 191 -42.94 20.99 1.76
CA PHE A 191 -43.25 22.41 1.91
C PHE A 191 -42.98 23.23 0.63
N LEU A 192 -42.10 22.73 -0.25
CA LEU A 192 -41.80 23.36 -1.54
C LEU A 192 -42.68 22.86 -2.68
N GLU A 193 -43.47 21.79 -2.47
CA GLU A 193 -44.41 21.30 -3.48
C GLU A 193 -45.42 22.38 -3.90
N VAL A 194 -45.78 23.28 -2.98
CA VAL A 194 -46.76 24.35 -3.21
C VAL A 194 -46.27 25.43 -4.19
N ILE A 195 -44.96 25.51 -4.41
CA ILE A 195 -44.33 26.38 -5.42
C ILE A 195 -43.75 25.60 -6.60
N THR A 196 -43.79 24.26 -6.56
CA THR A 196 -43.19 23.41 -7.59
C THR A 196 -44.18 23.19 -8.73
N ASP A 197 -43.92 23.79 -9.89
CA ASP A 197 -44.75 23.63 -11.09
C ASP A 197 -44.23 22.51 -11.99
N ARG A 198 -44.72 21.29 -11.74
CA ARG A 198 -44.26 20.09 -12.44
C ARG A 198 -44.70 20.04 -13.91
N GLU A 199 -45.86 20.61 -14.23
CA GLU A 199 -46.36 20.60 -15.62
C GLU A 199 -45.55 21.57 -16.48
N TRP A 200 -45.33 22.79 -15.98
CA TRP A 200 -44.52 23.80 -16.66
C TRP A 200 -43.09 23.31 -16.93
N THR A 201 -42.42 22.73 -15.92
CA THR A 201 -41.04 22.26 -16.10
C THR A 201 -40.98 21.08 -17.08
N ARG A 202 -41.92 20.15 -17.01
CA ARG A 202 -41.95 18.98 -17.90
C ARG A 202 -42.12 19.37 -19.36
N GLU A 203 -43.03 20.29 -19.67
CA GLU A 203 -43.23 20.75 -21.06
C GLU A 203 -41.97 21.43 -21.62
N ARG A 204 -41.32 22.25 -20.79
CA ARG A 204 -40.12 22.99 -21.17
C ARG A 204 -38.89 22.09 -21.33
N MET A 205 -38.73 21.10 -20.44
CA MET A 205 -37.62 20.16 -20.46
C MET A 205 -37.77 19.10 -21.55
N ALA A 206 -38.97 18.58 -21.81
CA ALA A 206 -39.18 17.45 -22.73
C ALA A 206 -38.64 17.72 -24.15
N SER A 207 -38.88 18.91 -24.70
CA SER A 207 -38.41 19.28 -26.05
C SER A 207 -36.90 19.56 -26.10
N TRP A 208 -36.30 19.96 -24.98
CA TRP A 208 -34.88 20.27 -24.88
C TRP A 208 -34.05 19.00 -24.65
N GLU A 209 -34.45 18.16 -23.70
CA GLU A 209 -33.80 16.88 -23.42
C GLU A 209 -33.82 15.98 -24.67
N LYS A 210 -34.96 15.90 -25.37
CA LYS A 210 -35.05 15.15 -26.62
C LYS A 210 -34.09 15.66 -27.69
N ARG A 211 -33.95 16.98 -27.85
CA ARG A 211 -33.01 17.57 -28.82
C ARG A 211 -31.56 17.28 -28.46
N ARG A 212 -31.23 17.29 -27.17
CA ARG A 212 -29.90 16.97 -26.67
C ARG A 212 -29.58 15.49 -26.90
N GLU A 213 -30.48 14.61 -26.50
CA GLU A 213 -30.38 13.16 -26.74
C GLU A 213 -30.24 12.86 -28.24
N GLU A 214 -31.06 13.48 -29.10
CA GLU A 214 -30.91 13.35 -30.55
C GLU A 214 -29.54 13.83 -31.06
N SER A 215 -28.99 14.90 -30.49
CA SER A 215 -27.68 15.42 -30.89
C SER A 215 -26.53 14.51 -30.43
N GLU A 216 -26.61 14.00 -29.19
CA GLU A 216 -25.67 13.02 -28.64
C GLU A 216 -25.70 11.72 -29.46
N TRP A 217 -26.89 11.20 -29.77
CA TRP A 217 -27.04 10.04 -30.65
C TRP A 217 -26.55 10.30 -32.07
N ARG A 218 -26.86 11.46 -32.66
CA ARG A 218 -26.33 11.80 -34.00
C ARG A 218 -24.81 11.81 -34.00
N TYR A 219 -24.19 12.42 -32.98
CA TYR A 219 -22.74 12.40 -32.83
C TYR A 219 -22.21 10.97 -32.66
N GLN A 220 -22.81 10.16 -31.79
CA GLN A 220 -22.39 8.77 -31.58
C GLN A 220 -22.53 7.93 -32.85
N VAL A 221 -23.62 8.09 -33.59
CA VAL A 221 -23.87 7.41 -34.87
C VAL A 221 -22.87 7.88 -35.93
N GLU A 222 -22.62 9.19 -36.05
CA GLU A 222 -21.65 9.74 -36.99
C GLU A 222 -20.21 9.28 -36.66
N VAL A 223 -19.85 9.24 -35.37
CA VAL A 223 -18.58 8.70 -34.91
C VAL A 223 -18.49 7.21 -35.23
N PHE A 224 -19.55 6.43 -34.96
CA PHE A 224 -19.58 5.00 -35.25
C PHE A 224 -19.51 4.71 -36.75
N GLU A 225 -20.22 5.45 -37.59
CA GLU A 225 -20.18 5.34 -39.06
C GLU A 225 -18.79 5.65 -39.61
N LYS A 226 -18.10 6.63 -39.02
CA LYS A 226 -16.73 7.01 -39.41
C LYS A 226 -15.65 6.09 -38.86
N ARG A 227 -15.96 5.20 -37.90
CA ARG A 227 -14.97 4.24 -37.39
C ARG A 227 -14.57 3.30 -38.53
N PRO A 228 -13.27 3.08 -38.77
CA PRO A 228 -12.84 2.04 -39.68
C PRO A 228 -13.38 0.68 -39.21
N VAL A 229 -13.69 -0.21 -40.16
CA VAL A 229 -14.07 -1.57 -39.83
C VAL A 229 -12.86 -2.26 -39.22
N ASP A 230 -13.01 -2.85 -38.04
CA ASP A 230 -11.94 -3.60 -37.38
C ASP A 230 -11.46 -4.74 -38.28
N ASP A 231 -10.14 -4.86 -38.45
CA ASP A 231 -9.54 -5.95 -39.20
C ASP A 231 -9.85 -7.30 -38.55
N ALA A 232 -10.21 -8.29 -39.38
CA ALA A 232 -10.54 -9.64 -38.92
C ALA A 232 -9.41 -10.23 -38.08
N VAL A 233 -9.75 -10.97 -37.03
CA VAL A 233 -8.75 -11.59 -36.13
C VAL A 233 -7.84 -12.55 -36.90
N GLU A 234 -6.53 -12.33 -36.80
CA GLU A 234 -5.51 -13.15 -37.46
C GLU A 234 -4.94 -14.21 -36.51
N THR A 235 -4.78 -15.44 -37.00
CA THR A 235 -4.03 -16.47 -36.28
C THR A 235 -2.56 -16.38 -36.68
N VAL A 236 -1.67 -16.21 -35.70
CA VAL A 236 -0.23 -16.06 -35.91
C VAL A 236 0.55 -17.01 -35.01
N GLU A 237 1.71 -17.42 -35.49
CA GLU A 237 2.70 -18.16 -34.71
C GLU A 237 4.05 -17.46 -34.81
N PHE A 238 4.67 -17.24 -33.65
CA PHE A 238 6.00 -16.65 -33.54
C PHE A 238 7.04 -17.73 -33.24
N ARG A 239 8.22 -17.59 -33.85
CA ARG A 239 9.42 -18.36 -33.52
C ARG A 239 10.64 -17.43 -33.52
N LEU A 240 11.70 -17.82 -32.82
CA LEU A 240 12.99 -17.14 -32.85
C LEU A 240 13.99 -17.93 -33.70
N ARG A 241 14.57 -17.26 -34.70
CA ARG A 241 15.72 -17.76 -35.45
C ARG A 241 16.99 -17.13 -34.91
N ILE A 242 17.89 -17.95 -34.36
CA ILE A 242 19.05 -17.48 -33.60
C ILE A 242 20.34 -17.88 -34.32
N SER A 243 21.29 -16.95 -34.34
CA SER A 243 22.69 -17.18 -34.69
C SER A 243 23.58 -16.87 -33.48
N THR A 244 24.89 -17.06 -33.59
CA THR A 244 25.83 -16.63 -32.54
C THR A 244 25.91 -15.11 -32.39
N ARG A 245 25.29 -14.29 -33.25
CA ARG A 245 25.37 -12.82 -33.21
C ARG A 245 24.05 -12.11 -32.98
N GLU A 246 22.97 -12.63 -33.53
CA GLU A 246 21.64 -12.02 -33.42
C GLU A 246 20.54 -13.07 -33.21
N ALA A 247 19.46 -12.66 -32.53
CA ALA A 247 18.20 -13.37 -32.48
C ALA A 247 17.15 -12.60 -33.28
N ARG A 248 16.50 -13.27 -34.23
CA ARG A 248 15.51 -12.68 -35.15
C ARG A 248 14.13 -13.25 -34.89
N LEU A 249 13.15 -12.38 -34.75
CA LEU A 249 11.75 -12.75 -34.67
C LEU A 249 11.21 -13.12 -36.06
N MET A 250 10.59 -14.29 -36.12
CA MET A 250 9.93 -14.80 -37.31
C MET A 250 8.43 -14.97 -36.99
N VAL A 251 7.59 -14.71 -37.97
CA VAL A 251 6.13 -14.80 -37.85
C VAL A 251 5.57 -15.66 -38.97
N ARG A 252 4.55 -16.44 -38.65
CA ARG A 252 3.76 -17.24 -39.60
C ARG A 252 2.30 -16.85 -39.44
N THR A 253 1.68 -16.38 -40.52
CA THR A 253 0.26 -16.01 -40.53
C THR A 253 -0.57 -17.15 -41.11
N GLY A 254 -1.59 -17.58 -40.37
CA GLY A 254 -2.44 -18.72 -40.73
C GLY A 254 -1.77 -20.09 -40.52
N GLU A 255 -2.57 -21.16 -40.52
CA GLU A 255 -2.10 -22.52 -40.20
C GLU A 255 -1.17 -23.12 -41.27
N ASN A 256 -1.25 -22.64 -42.51
CA ASN A 256 -0.48 -23.16 -43.66
C ASN A 256 0.55 -22.17 -44.21
N GLY A 257 0.78 -21.04 -43.54
CA GLY A 257 1.79 -20.06 -43.95
C GLY A 257 3.21 -20.59 -43.79
N ALA A 258 4.18 -19.96 -44.47
CA ALA A 258 5.59 -20.13 -44.16
C ALA A 258 5.99 -19.13 -43.05
N PHE A 259 7.07 -19.44 -42.32
CA PHE A 259 7.65 -18.47 -41.39
C PHE A 259 8.45 -17.42 -42.16
N GLU A 260 8.08 -16.16 -41.99
CA GLU A 260 8.72 -15.01 -42.60
C GLU A 260 9.42 -14.16 -41.54
N ARG A 261 10.45 -13.43 -41.95
CA ARG A 261 11.15 -12.50 -41.06
C ARG A 261 10.31 -11.25 -40.88
N VAL A 262 10.19 -10.76 -39.65
CA VAL A 262 9.76 -9.38 -39.40
C VAL A 262 10.92 -8.48 -39.85
N ALA A 263 10.76 -7.80 -40.99
CA ALA A 263 11.88 -7.25 -41.74
C ALA A 263 12.10 -5.74 -41.54
N ASP A 264 11.03 -5.01 -41.27
CA ASP A 264 10.98 -3.56 -41.19
C ASP A 264 10.09 -3.07 -40.04
N GLU A 265 10.22 -1.78 -39.74
CA GLU A 265 9.48 -1.08 -38.68
C GLU A 265 7.98 -1.10 -38.91
N GLU A 266 7.53 -0.96 -40.15
CA GLU A 266 6.09 -0.96 -40.49
C GLU A 266 5.44 -2.32 -40.15
N HIS A 267 6.09 -3.42 -40.51
CA HIS A 267 5.62 -4.76 -40.17
C HIS A 267 5.62 -4.99 -38.65
N PHE A 268 6.67 -4.56 -37.94
CA PHE A 268 6.74 -4.71 -36.49
C PHE A 268 5.65 -3.89 -35.78
N SER A 269 5.49 -2.62 -36.11
CA SER A 269 4.45 -1.74 -35.54
C SER A 269 3.04 -2.25 -35.82
N ARG A 270 2.78 -2.80 -37.02
CA ARG A 270 1.50 -3.43 -37.33
C ARG A 270 1.20 -4.60 -36.38
N LEU A 271 2.19 -5.47 -36.12
CA LEU A 271 2.00 -6.61 -35.20
C LEU A 271 1.78 -6.13 -33.76
N GLU A 272 2.46 -5.08 -33.33
CA GLU A 272 2.29 -4.45 -32.02
C GLU A 272 0.89 -3.85 -31.84
N GLU A 273 0.42 -3.06 -32.82
CA GLU A 273 -0.92 -2.50 -32.82
C GLU A 273 -1.99 -3.59 -32.80
N ARG A 274 -1.85 -4.60 -33.68
CA ARG A 274 -2.78 -5.73 -33.75
C ARG A 274 -2.79 -6.54 -32.47
N TYR A 275 -1.65 -6.72 -31.81
CA TYR A 275 -1.57 -7.38 -30.51
C TYR A 275 -2.28 -6.56 -29.42
N ALA A 276 -2.01 -5.25 -29.33
CA ALA A 276 -2.61 -4.36 -28.33
C ALA A 276 -4.13 -4.26 -28.47
N ASN A 277 -4.63 -4.26 -29.71
CA ASN A 277 -6.06 -4.22 -30.04
C ASN A 277 -6.75 -5.59 -29.96
N GLY A 278 -6.05 -6.67 -29.57
CA GLY A 278 -6.61 -8.02 -29.46
C GLY A 278 -6.93 -8.69 -30.81
N GLY A 279 -6.34 -8.20 -31.90
CA GLY A 279 -6.50 -8.68 -33.28
C GLY A 279 -5.69 -9.93 -33.62
N LEU A 280 -4.77 -10.36 -32.75
CA LEU A 280 -3.97 -11.58 -32.95
C LEU A 280 -4.48 -12.74 -32.08
N ARG A 281 -4.38 -13.97 -32.61
CA ARG A 281 -4.57 -15.23 -31.88
C ARG A 281 -3.33 -16.08 -32.05
N MET A 282 -2.77 -16.56 -30.95
CA MET A 282 -1.51 -17.29 -30.98
C MET A 282 -1.45 -18.37 -29.89
N SER A 283 -0.50 -19.28 -30.01
CA SER A 283 -0.23 -20.30 -29.00
C SER A 283 0.42 -19.69 -27.75
N ALA A 284 0.41 -20.43 -26.64
CA ALA A 284 1.10 -19.99 -25.41
C ALA A 284 2.60 -19.75 -25.64
N GLY A 285 3.26 -20.57 -26.45
CA GLY A 285 4.68 -20.39 -26.78
C GLY A 285 4.93 -19.11 -27.58
N SER A 286 4.08 -18.83 -28.57
CA SER A 286 4.15 -17.58 -29.34
C SER A 286 3.87 -16.33 -28.50
N GLU A 287 2.92 -16.42 -27.56
CA GLU A 287 2.62 -15.34 -26.60
C GLU A 287 3.81 -15.04 -25.69
N ILE A 288 4.48 -16.08 -25.18
CA ILE A 288 5.70 -15.93 -24.38
C ILE A 288 6.80 -15.27 -25.22
N LEU A 289 7.02 -15.74 -26.46
CA LEU A 289 8.04 -15.15 -27.34
C LEU A 289 7.74 -13.68 -27.62
N TRP A 290 6.54 -13.36 -28.09
CA TRP A 290 6.15 -12.00 -28.44
C TRP A 290 6.28 -11.06 -27.25
N SER A 291 5.64 -11.39 -26.12
CA SER A 291 5.65 -10.53 -24.92
C SER A 291 7.05 -10.28 -24.35
N LYS A 292 7.94 -11.28 -24.38
CA LYS A 292 9.32 -11.10 -23.91
C LYS A 292 10.19 -10.39 -24.95
N PHE A 293 9.95 -10.62 -26.23
CA PHE A 293 10.66 -9.98 -27.33
C PHE A 293 10.38 -8.48 -27.37
N ILE A 294 9.11 -8.05 -27.37
CA ILE A 294 8.75 -6.62 -27.41
C ILE A 294 9.34 -5.85 -26.23
N HIS A 295 9.39 -6.47 -25.04
CA HIS A 295 9.99 -5.83 -23.87
C HIS A 295 11.50 -5.65 -24.01
N ALA A 296 12.20 -6.58 -24.67
CA ALA A 296 13.61 -6.44 -24.96
C ALA A 296 13.85 -5.44 -26.10
N ALA A 297 13.07 -5.53 -27.18
CA ALA A 297 13.15 -4.64 -28.32
C ALA A 297 12.94 -3.17 -27.93
N ALA A 298 11.97 -2.88 -27.06
CA ALA A 298 11.72 -1.53 -26.53
C ALA A 298 12.91 -0.94 -25.76
N LYS A 299 13.72 -1.76 -25.07
CA LYS A 299 14.94 -1.30 -24.36
C LYS A 299 16.09 -0.95 -25.29
N GLU A 300 16.04 -1.40 -26.53
CA GLU A 300 17.08 -1.18 -27.54
C GLU A 300 16.62 -0.29 -28.69
N GLU A 301 15.37 0.20 -28.63
CA GLU A 301 14.71 0.88 -29.75
C GLU A 301 14.78 0.06 -31.05
N SER A 302 14.75 -1.28 -30.91
CA SER A 302 14.76 -2.19 -32.05
C SER A 302 13.35 -2.29 -32.64
N THR A 303 13.23 -1.91 -33.90
CA THR A 303 11.97 -1.94 -34.66
C THR A 303 12.01 -2.93 -35.82
N ASP A 304 13.13 -3.62 -36.06
CA ASP A 304 13.31 -4.51 -37.22
C ASP A 304 13.14 -6.01 -36.87
N GLY A 305 12.59 -6.32 -35.70
CA GLY A 305 12.46 -7.69 -35.22
C GLY A 305 13.79 -8.39 -34.92
N GLY A 306 14.91 -7.67 -34.76
CA GLY A 306 16.21 -8.21 -34.39
C GLY A 306 16.68 -7.81 -32.99
N LEU A 307 17.39 -8.71 -32.30
CA LEU A 307 18.09 -8.44 -31.04
C LEU A 307 19.57 -8.81 -31.17
N SER A 308 20.47 -7.91 -30.79
CA SER A 308 21.91 -8.16 -30.81
C SER A 308 22.35 -9.00 -29.60
N LEU A 309 23.11 -10.07 -29.82
CA LEU A 309 23.65 -10.92 -28.76
C LEU A 309 25.00 -10.43 -28.22
N ASP A 310 25.48 -9.28 -28.66
CA ASP A 310 26.59 -8.60 -28.01
C ASP A 310 26.14 -7.90 -26.72
N ARG A 311 24.82 -7.72 -26.53
CA ARG A 311 24.24 -7.19 -25.30
C ARG A 311 23.96 -8.30 -24.29
N LEU A 312 24.46 -8.09 -23.09
CA LEU A 312 24.33 -9.03 -21.97
C LEU A 312 22.87 -9.35 -21.63
N ASP A 313 21.99 -8.34 -21.68
CA ASP A 313 20.59 -8.50 -21.32
C ASP A 313 19.80 -9.36 -22.32
N ASN A 314 20.15 -9.30 -23.61
CA ASN A 314 19.58 -10.18 -24.63
C ASN A 314 20.07 -11.62 -24.45
N CYS A 315 21.34 -11.81 -24.08
CA CYS A 315 21.86 -13.13 -23.75
C CYS A 315 21.19 -13.72 -22.50
N ARG A 316 20.90 -12.90 -21.48
CA ARG A 316 20.09 -13.30 -20.31
C ARG A 316 18.65 -13.61 -20.66
N LEU A 317 18.06 -12.87 -21.62
CA LEU A 317 16.75 -13.20 -22.16
C LEU A 317 16.78 -14.58 -22.79
N LEU A 318 17.71 -14.84 -23.72
CA LEU A 318 17.83 -16.15 -24.37
C LEU A 318 18.07 -17.27 -23.37
N ASN A 319 18.93 -17.08 -22.36
CA ASN A 319 19.11 -18.05 -21.28
C ASN A 319 17.76 -18.45 -20.67
N ARG A 320 16.93 -17.47 -20.28
CA ARG A 320 15.60 -17.72 -19.71
C ARG A 320 14.64 -18.40 -20.69
N LEU A 321 14.70 -18.08 -21.98
CA LEU A 321 13.86 -18.67 -23.01
C LEU A 321 14.21 -20.14 -23.26
N PHE A 322 15.50 -20.50 -23.29
CA PHE A 322 15.94 -21.91 -23.44
C PHE A 322 15.49 -22.82 -22.28
N HIS A 323 15.19 -22.25 -21.11
CA HIS A 323 14.64 -22.99 -19.97
C HIS A 323 13.10 -23.14 -20.02
N GLN A 324 12.40 -22.49 -20.94
CA GLN A 324 10.93 -22.62 -21.06
C GLN A 324 10.58 -23.84 -21.93
N ARG A 325 9.78 -24.75 -21.39
CA ARG A 325 9.37 -25.97 -22.12
C ARG A 325 8.39 -25.66 -23.25
N GLU A 326 7.56 -24.65 -23.07
CA GLU A 326 6.55 -24.19 -24.03
C GLU A 326 7.16 -23.60 -25.30
N LEU A 327 8.48 -23.36 -25.30
CA LEU A 327 9.24 -22.83 -26.44
C LEU A 327 10.01 -23.91 -27.21
N GLU A 328 9.87 -25.18 -26.81
CA GLU A 328 10.50 -26.31 -27.50
C GLU A 328 10.03 -26.34 -28.97
N GLY A 329 10.97 -26.32 -29.91
CA GLY A 329 10.69 -26.24 -31.35
C GLY A 329 10.44 -24.83 -31.91
N LEU A 330 10.23 -23.81 -31.07
CA LEU A 330 10.05 -22.42 -31.49
C LEU A 330 11.35 -21.60 -31.46
N ILE A 331 12.44 -22.17 -30.95
CA ILE A 331 13.78 -21.57 -30.99
C ILE A 331 14.65 -22.41 -31.93
N VAL A 332 14.99 -21.84 -33.08
CA VAL A 332 15.65 -22.55 -34.18
C VAL A 332 16.94 -21.86 -34.61
N ASN A 333 17.86 -22.65 -35.17
CA ASN A 333 19.11 -22.15 -35.75
C ASN A 333 18.90 -21.55 -37.15
N LEU A 334 19.99 -21.18 -37.82
CA LEU A 334 19.95 -20.61 -39.17
C LEU A 334 19.42 -21.59 -40.23
N ASP A 335 19.58 -22.89 -40.01
CA ASP A 335 19.04 -23.96 -40.87
C ASP A 335 17.59 -24.34 -40.50
N GLU A 336 16.95 -23.55 -39.63
CA GLU A 336 15.58 -23.74 -39.14
C GLU A 336 15.33 -25.04 -38.36
N HIS A 337 16.39 -25.63 -37.82
CA HIS A 337 16.29 -26.78 -36.92
C HIS A 337 16.26 -26.31 -35.46
N PRO A 338 15.46 -26.96 -34.58
CA PRO A 338 15.50 -26.70 -33.15
C PRO A 338 16.90 -26.95 -32.57
N PHE A 339 17.34 -26.08 -31.66
CA PHE A 339 18.61 -26.26 -30.95
C PHE A 339 18.60 -27.52 -30.09
N ARG A 340 19.76 -28.19 -30.01
CA ARG A 340 19.95 -29.37 -29.15
C ARG A 340 20.51 -28.95 -27.80
N LEU A 341 19.78 -29.27 -26.73
CA LEU A 341 20.20 -28.99 -25.36
C LEU A 341 21.02 -30.16 -24.81
N SER A 342 22.32 -29.92 -24.54
CA SER A 342 23.17 -30.85 -23.81
C SER A 342 23.00 -30.63 -22.30
N ARG A 343 22.68 -31.70 -21.57
CA ARG A 343 22.67 -31.72 -20.10
C ARG A 343 24.05 -32.00 -19.50
N GLU A 344 25.00 -32.43 -20.33
CA GLU A 344 26.38 -32.63 -19.89
C GLU A 344 27.12 -31.29 -19.93
N PRO A 345 27.61 -30.80 -18.78
CA PRO A 345 28.21 -29.48 -18.71
C PRO A 345 29.59 -29.45 -19.37
N LEU A 346 29.88 -28.34 -20.04
CA LEU A 346 31.25 -28.01 -20.44
C LEU A 346 32.10 -27.78 -19.19
N ARG A 347 33.42 -27.88 -19.35
CA ARG A 347 34.39 -27.55 -18.30
C ARG A 347 35.67 -26.99 -18.89
N TRP A 348 36.34 -26.15 -18.14
CA TRP A 348 37.68 -25.68 -18.49
C TRP A 348 38.74 -26.72 -18.09
N VAL A 349 39.75 -26.90 -18.93
CA VAL A 349 40.95 -27.70 -18.63
C VAL A 349 42.16 -26.79 -18.78
N CYS A 350 43.00 -26.76 -17.75
CA CYS A 350 44.26 -26.04 -17.75
C CYS A 350 45.38 -27.02 -18.06
N ARG A 351 46.18 -26.75 -19.09
CA ARG A 351 47.36 -27.55 -19.45
C ARG A 351 48.50 -26.64 -19.95
N PRO A 352 49.77 -27.09 -19.88
CA PRO A 352 50.87 -26.34 -20.49
C PRO A 352 50.59 -26.08 -21.97
N ASP A 353 50.90 -24.87 -22.44
CA ASP A 353 50.70 -24.52 -23.85
C ASP A 353 51.55 -25.43 -24.74
N SER A 354 50.88 -26.16 -25.63
CA SER A 354 51.52 -27.13 -26.51
C SER A 354 51.96 -26.54 -27.85
N VAL A 355 51.56 -25.30 -28.14
CA VAL A 355 51.71 -24.68 -29.46
C VAL A 355 52.97 -23.82 -29.55
N ASP A 356 53.20 -22.92 -28.60
CA ASP A 356 54.26 -21.90 -28.71
C ASP A 356 55.55 -22.24 -27.94
N ALA A 357 55.65 -23.43 -27.33
CA ALA A 357 56.77 -23.85 -26.48
C ALA A 357 57.12 -22.81 -25.38
N SER A 358 56.12 -22.03 -24.96
CA SER A 358 56.17 -21.14 -23.83
C SER A 358 55.96 -21.94 -22.54
N ASP A 359 56.41 -21.41 -21.41
CA ASP A 359 56.08 -21.97 -20.09
C ASP A 359 54.64 -21.64 -19.66
N ASP A 360 53.82 -21.04 -20.54
CA ASP A 360 52.47 -20.57 -20.25
C ASP A 360 51.44 -21.70 -20.23
N TYR A 361 50.25 -21.41 -19.73
CA TYR A 361 49.16 -22.37 -19.61
C TYR A 361 48.04 -22.03 -20.58
N GLU A 362 47.55 -23.02 -21.33
CA GLU A 362 46.32 -22.90 -22.10
C GLU A 362 45.10 -23.38 -21.29
N MET A 363 44.05 -22.58 -21.36
CA MET A 363 42.70 -22.88 -20.89
C MET A 363 41.89 -23.33 -22.11
N GLN A 364 41.50 -24.61 -22.12
CA GLN A 364 40.70 -25.21 -23.18
C GLN A 364 39.32 -25.60 -22.64
N LEU A 365 38.26 -25.15 -23.29
CA LEU A 365 36.90 -25.58 -23.01
C LEU A 365 36.68 -26.96 -23.65
N VAL A 366 36.20 -27.91 -22.85
CA VAL A 366 35.95 -29.29 -23.29
C VAL A 366 34.56 -29.76 -22.86
N THR A 367 34.02 -30.73 -23.58
CA THR A 367 32.81 -31.45 -23.21
C THR A 367 33.05 -32.36 -22.00
N ALA A 368 31.98 -32.94 -21.44
CA ALA A 368 32.09 -33.91 -20.35
C ALA A 368 32.88 -35.17 -20.77
N SER A 369 32.76 -35.59 -22.05
CA SER A 369 33.55 -36.69 -22.63
C SER A 369 35.03 -36.34 -22.85
N GLY A 370 35.40 -35.06 -22.76
CA GLY A 370 36.77 -34.57 -22.94
C GLY A 370 37.12 -34.15 -24.36
N GLU A 371 36.13 -34.01 -25.24
CA GLU A 371 36.33 -33.47 -26.59
C GLU A 371 36.52 -31.95 -26.54
N GLU A 372 37.49 -31.43 -27.30
CA GLU A 372 37.83 -30.02 -27.32
C GLU A 372 36.84 -29.22 -28.18
N ILE A 373 36.32 -28.12 -27.63
CA ILE A 373 35.54 -27.18 -28.41
C ILE A 373 36.48 -26.40 -29.33
N SER A 374 36.26 -26.48 -30.64
CA SER A 374 37.13 -25.88 -31.66
C SER A 374 36.64 -24.55 -32.23
N HIS A 375 35.49 -24.06 -31.78
CA HIS A 375 34.82 -22.87 -32.33
C HIS A 375 34.29 -21.97 -31.21
N THR A 376 34.10 -20.69 -31.53
CA THR A 376 33.60 -19.70 -30.57
C THR A 376 32.15 -19.99 -30.18
N LEU A 377 31.86 -19.79 -28.90
CA LEU A 377 30.52 -20.00 -28.34
C LEU A 377 29.95 -18.67 -27.85
N ARG A 378 28.62 -18.54 -27.87
CA ARG A 378 27.92 -17.42 -27.23
C ARG A 378 27.52 -17.81 -25.82
N LEU A 379 28.10 -17.15 -24.83
CA LEU A 379 27.70 -17.24 -23.43
C LEU A 379 26.35 -16.55 -23.22
N LEU A 380 25.40 -17.32 -22.69
CA LEU A 380 24.10 -16.87 -22.22
C LEU A 380 24.15 -16.91 -20.68
N PRO A 381 24.43 -15.78 -20.02
CA PRO A 381 24.68 -15.77 -18.59
C PRO A 381 23.39 -15.95 -17.79
N GLY A 382 23.52 -16.64 -16.66
CA GLY A 382 22.49 -16.94 -15.68
C GLY A 382 23.13 -17.60 -14.46
N ASP A 383 22.34 -17.88 -13.42
CA ASP A 383 22.84 -18.69 -12.28
C ASP A 383 23.29 -20.08 -12.76
N GLU A 384 22.61 -20.61 -13.78
CA GLU A 384 23.10 -21.68 -14.65
C GLU A 384 23.48 -21.07 -16.01
N ALA A 385 24.78 -21.01 -16.30
CA ALA A 385 25.29 -20.45 -17.54
C ALA A 385 25.08 -21.44 -18.69
N LEU A 386 24.61 -20.93 -19.84
CA LEU A 386 24.52 -21.69 -21.08
C LEU A 386 25.55 -21.19 -22.09
N TYR A 387 26.09 -22.11 -22.88
CA TYR A 387 27.02 -21.85 -23.97
C TYR A 387 26.38 -22.33 -25.27
N MET A 388 26.14 -21.40 -26.20
CA MET A 388 25.42 -21.66 -27.44
C MET A 388 26.39 -21.69 -28.63
N SER A 389 26.40 -22.79 -29.38
CA SER A 389 26.98 -22.90 -30.72
C SER A 389 25.94 -22.59 -31.80
N ASP A 390 26.23 -22.95 -33.05
CA ASP A 390 25.28 -22.96 -34.16
C ASP A 390 24.15 -24.00 -34.05
N GLU A 391 24.41 -25.15 -33.43
CA GLU A 391 23.46 -26.26 -33.31
C GLU A 391 23.13 -26.65 -31.86
N TRP A 392 24.07 -26.44 -30.94
CA TRP A 392 23.99 -26.94 -29.58
C TRP A 392 23.95 -25.82 -28.56
N VAL A 393 23.26 -26.09 -27.46
CA VAL A 393 23.29 -25.28 -26.24
C VAL A 393 23.74 -26.18 -25.11
N PHE A 394 24.86 -25.85 -24.49
CA PHE A 394 25.46 -26.61 -23.40
C PHE A 394 25.29 -25.87 -22.08
N THR A 395 25.12 -26.59 -20.98
CA THR A 395 25.38 -26.03 -19.66
C THR A 395 26.88 -25.88 -19.45
N GLY A 396 27.33 -24.97 -18.60
CA GLY A 396 28.76 -24.77 -18.40
C GLY A 396 29.14 -23.91 -17.19
N PRO A 397 30.44 -23.72 -16.95
CA PRO A 397 30.95 -22.98 -15.81
C PRO A 397 30.71 -21.48 -15.95
N GLU A 398 30.88 -20.72 -14.86
CA GLU A 398 30.94 -19.26 -14.91
C GLU A 398 32.14 -18.81 -15.77
N HIS A 399 31.96 -17.79 -16.61
CA HIS A 399 33.05 -17.17 -17.34
C HIS A 399 33.63 -15.97 -16.57
N TRP A 400 34.95 -15.75 -16.69
CA TRP A 400 35.65 -14.74 -15.90
C TRP A 400 35.55 -13.32 -16.46
N ALA A 401 35.41 -13.15 -17.77
CA ALA A 401 35.27 -11.84 -18.38
C ALA A 401 33.87 -11.26 -18.12
N ARG A 402 33.82 -10.05 -17.53
CA ARG A 402 32.56 -9.34 -17.30
C ARG A 402 32.15 -8.58 -18.55
N GLY A 403 30.97 -8.90 -19.08
CA GLY A 403 30.36 -8.16 -20.20
C GLY A 403 30.71 -8.71 -21.59
N GLU A 404 31.62 -9.67 -21.69
CA GLU A 404 31.86 -10.41 -22.92
C GLU A 404 30.89 -11.58 -23.01
N THR A 405 30.20 -11.70 -24.15
CA THR A 405 29.31 -12.84 -24.41
C THR A 405 29.87 -13.76 -25.48
N LEU A 406 30.80 -13.32 -26.34
CA LEU A 406 31.48 -14.20 -27.30
C LEU A 406 32.72 -14.81 -26.64
N ILE A 407 32.73 -16.13 -26.49
CA ILE A 407 33.77 -16.86 -25.76
C ILE A 407 34.66 -17.60 -26.75
N ASP A 408 35.97 -17.34 -26.64
CA ASP A 408 36.98 -18.16 -27.28
C ASP A 408 37.17 -19.46 -26.46
N PRO A 409 37.01 -20.64 -27.05
CA PRO A 409 37.20 -21.89 -26.33
C PRO A 409 38.66 -22.14 -25.94
N ARG A 410 39.64 -21.40 -26.50
CA ARG A 410 41.06 -21.52 -26.17
C ARG A 410 41.64 -20.17 -25.76
N VAL A 411 42.16 -20.08 -24.53
CA VAL A 411 42.79 -18.86 -24.00
C VAL A 411 44.14 -19.21 -23.39
N VAL A 412 45.21 -18.52 -23.81
CA VAL A 412 46.55 -18.68 -23.20
C VAL A 412 46.72 -17.68 -22.08
N ILE A 413 47.11 -18.15 -20.89
CA ILE A 413 47.33 -17.34 -19.69
C ILE A 413 48.79 -17.47 -19.26
N PRO A 414 49.49 -16.34 -19.00
CA PRO A 414 50.89 -16.38 -18.57
C PRO A 414 51.12 -17.21 -17.30
N SER A 415 52.23 -17.94 -17.27
CA SER A 415 52.61 -18.78 -16.12
C SER A 415 52.73 -17.99 -14.82
N SER A 416 53.25 -16.76 -14.88
CA SER A 416 53.36 -15.86 -13.72
C SER A 416 52.01 -15.49 -13.08
N VAL A 417 50.91 -15.59 -13.84
CA VAL A 417 49.55 -15.36 -13.34
C VAL A 417 48.99 -16.64 -12.74
N ILE A 418 49.08 -17.78 -13.45
CA ILE A 418 48.54 -19.07 -12.98
C ILE A 418 49.30 -19.60 -11.76
N GLU A 419 50.64 -19.50 -11.76
CA GLU A 419 51.51 -19.91 -10.65
C GLU A 419 51.56 -18.86 -9.52
N SER A 420 50.40 -18.28 -9.19
CA SER A 420 50.23 -17.34 -8.09
C SER A 420 49.06 -17.76 -7.19
N GLU A 421 48.97 -17.23 -5.96
CA GLU A 421 47.85 -17.50 -5.04
C GLU A 421 46.49 -17.19 -5.70
N SER A 422 46.40 -16.06 -6.41
CA SER A 422 45.18 -15.63 -7.09
C SER A 422 44.88 -16.47 -8.34
N GLY A 423 45.90 -16.86 -9.10
CA GLY A 423 45.78 -17.73 -10.27
C GLY A 423 45.27 -19.13 -9.94
N VAL A 424 45.83 -19.76 -8.91
CA VAL A 424 45.34 -21.05 -8.42
C VAL A 424 43.91 -20.92 -7.92
N ALA A 425 43.61 -19.91 -7.10
CA ALA A 425 42.25 -19.67 -6.62
C ALA A 425 41.24 -19.43 -7.76
N PHE A 426 41.68 -18.81 -8.85
CA PHE A 426 40.91 -18.63 -10.08
C PHE A 426 40.60 -19.97 -10.76
N LEU A 427 41.59 -20.85 -10.97
CA LEU A 427 41.37 -22.17 -11.59
C LEU A 427 40.41 -23.05 -10.78
N PHE A 428 40.53 -23.05 -9.45
CA PHE A 428 39.62 -23.77 -8.58
C PHE A 428 38.18 -23.22 -8.65
N ARG A 429 38.02 -21.89 -8.71
CA ARG A 429 36.68 -21.28 -8.84
C ARG A 429 36.01 -21.67 -10.16
N LEU A 430 36.79 -21.78 -11.25
CA LEU A 430 36.28 -22.24 -12.54
C LEU A 430 35.96 -23.74 -12.57
N GLY A 431 36.36 -24.50 -11.54
CA GLY A 431 36.30 -25.95 -11.56
C GLY A 431 37.22 -26.57 -12.62
N ALA A 432 38.29 -25.87 -12.99
CA ALA A 432 39.18 -26.30 -14.06
C ALA A 432 40.04 -27.49 -13.63
N LYS A 433 40.25 -28.46 -14.54
CA LYS A 433 41.18 -29.56 -14.27
C LYS A 433 42.63 -29.03 -14.29
N LEU A 434 43.36 -29.25 -13.21
CA LEU A 434 44.74 -28.78 -13.05
C LEU A 434 45.76 -29.73 -13.69
N PRO A 435 46.91 -29.21 -14.17
CA PRO A 435 48.02 -30.03 -14.62
C PRO A 435 48.83 -30.58 -13.43
N ALA A 436 49.29 -31.83 -13.53
CA ALA A 436 49.97 -32.54 -12.44
C ALA A 436 51.19 -31.82 -11.83
N PRO A 437 52.03 -31.06 -12.59
CA PRO A 437 53.11 -30.28 -11.99
C PRO A 437 52.62 -29.15 -11.07
N LEU A 438 51.52 -28.49 -11.42
CA LEU A 438 50.93 -27.42 -10.63
C LEU A 438 50.25 -27.97 -9.37
N GLU A 439 49.54 -29.09 -9.51
CA GLU A 439 48.87 -29.77 -8.39
C GLU A 439 49.83 -30.14 -7.26
N LYS A 440 51.07 -30.53 -7.58
CA LYS A 440 52.11 -30.84 -6.58
C LYS A 440 52.65 -29.60 -5.83
N LYS A 441 52.59 -28.42 -6.45
CA LYS A 441 53.03 -27.15 -5.82
C LYS A 441 51.96 -26.56 -4.91
N ILE A 442 50.70 -27.00 -5.02
CA ILE A 442 49.58 -26.41 -4.28
C ILE A 442 49.48 -27.02 -2.88
N ARG A 443 49.42 -26.16 -1.87
CA ARG A 443 49.06 -26.53 -0.49
C ARG A 443 47.72 -25.92 -0.13
N GLU A 444 46.74 -26.77 0.17
CA GLU A 444 45.41 -26.31 0.57
C GLU A 444 45.36 -26.02 2.06
N GLU A 445 44.81 -24.86 2.43
CA GLU A 445 44.50 -24.50 3.80
C GLU A 445 43.05 -24.01 3.91
N SER A 446 42.38 -24.39 4.99
CA SER A 446 41.04 -23.92 5.32
C SER A 446 41.12 -22.69 6.22
N LEU A 447 40.29 -21.69 5.95
CA LEU A 447 40.13 -20.53 6.83
C LEU A 447 38.87 -20.70 7.67
N ARG A 448 39.02 -20.69 8.99
CA ARG A 448 37.89 -20.59 9.92
C ARG A 448 37.39 -19.15 9.95
N ILE A 449 36.07 -18.96 9.86
CA ILE A 449 35.46 -17.63 9.90
C ILE A 449 35.01 -17.34 11.31
N ILE A 450 35.42 -16.18 11.82
CA ILE A 450 35.16 -15.74 13.19
C ILE A 450 34.30 -14.48 13.13
N PHE A 451 33.13 -14.53 13.75
CA PHE A 451 32.26 -13.38 13.97
C PHE A 451 32.47 -12.88 15.39
N ASN A 452 33.23 -11.79 15.53
CA ASN A 452 33.40 -11.11 16.81
C ASN A 452 32.33 -10.03 16.94
N LEU A 453 31.39 -10.27 17.85
CA LEU A 453 30.18 -9.48 18.04
C LEU A 453 30.22 -8.78 19.39
N GLY A 454 29.87 -7.49 19.43
CA GLY A 454 29.74 -6.77 20.69
C GLY A 454 28.78 -5.59 20.62
N ILE A 455 28.31 -5.12 21.77
CA ILE A 455 27.43 -3.96 21.89
C ILE A 455 28.25 -2.72 22.23
N SER A 456 27.94 -1.61 21.57
CA SER A 456 28.53 -0.32 21.88
C SER A 456 27.48 0.78 21.93
N SER A 457 27.40 1.44 23.10
CA SER A 457 26.66 2.68 23.33
C SER A 457 27.62 3.87 23.16
N GLY A 458 27.84 4.33 21.94
CA GLY A 458 28.76 5.46 21.69
C GLY A 458 29.41 5.54 20.31
N ALA A 459 29.16 4.58 19.42
CA ALA A 459 29.70 4.58 18.06
C ALA A 459 29.22 5.77 17.20
N THR A 460 28.18 6.49 17.61
CA THR A 460 27.64 7.68 16.92
C THR A 460 27.31 8.81 17.89
N ALA A 461 27.23 10.04 17.39
CA ALA A 461 26.82 11.21 18.18
C ALA A 461 25.38 11.12 18.76
N ALA A 462 24.57 10.16 18.29
CA ALA A 462 23.26 9.84 18.83
C ALA A 462 23.34 8.75 19.89
N SER A 463 22.45 8.81 20.89
CA SER A 463 22.31 7.86 22.01
C SER A 463 21.86 6.44 21.64
N SER A 464 22.00 6.02 20.37
CA SER A 464 21.56 4.70 19.91
C SER A 464 22.66 3.64 20.06
N GLU A 465 22.32 2.53 20.71
CA GLU A 465 23.14 1.32 20.79
C GLU A 465 23.25 0.64 19.42
N HIS A 466 24.45 0.13 19.12
CA HIS A 466 24.72 -0.66 17.93
C HIS A 466 25.46 -1.95 18.30
N MET A 467 25.14 -3.02 17.59
CA MET A 467 25.95 -4.22 17.54
C MET A 467 27.08 -4.02 16.53
N LEU A 468 28.32 -4.14 16.98
CA LEU A 468 29.53 -4.17 16.16
C LEU A 468 29.81 -5.61 15.74
N MET A 469 30.15 -5.81 14.48
CA MET A 469 30.42 -7.09 13.86
C MET A 469 31.78 -7.02 13.16
N LYS A 470 32.83 -7.51 13.83
CA LYS A 470 34.16 -7.67 13.24
C LYS A 470 34.28 -9.10 12.72
N ILE A 471 34.37 -9.22 11.40
CA ILE A 471 34.37 -10.51 10.71
C ILE A 471 35.77 -10.76 10.18
N SER A 472 36.41 -11.81 10.66
CA SER A 472 37.73 -12.23 10.23
C SER A 472 37.74 -13.67 9.79
N ALA A 473 38.75 -14.04 9.02
CA ALA A 473 39.00 -15.40 8.58
C ALA A 473 40.47 -15.72 8.82
N VAL A 474 40.73 -16.78 9.58
CA VAL A 474 42.06 -17.12 10.09
C VAL A 474 42.37 -18.58 9.76
N ASN A 475 43.60 -18.90 9.41
CA ASN A 475 44.02 -20.31 9.24
C ASN A 475 44.35 -20.97 10.59
N SER A 476 44.61 -22.28 10.57
CA SER A 476 44.81 -23.08 11.79
C SER A 476 46.02 -22.68 12.63
N ASP A 477 47.08 -22.14 12.01
CA ASP A 477 48.31 -21.70 12.68
C ASP A 477 48.35 -20.18 12.91
N GLU A 478 47.26 -19.47 12.59
CA GLU A 478 47.12 -18.02 12.65
C GLU A 478 48.17 -17.24 11.85
N SER A 479 48.82 -17.88 10.87
CA SER A 479 49.79 -17.20 10.00
C SER A 479 49.12 -16.36 8.91
N ARG A 480 47.86 -16.64 8.56
CA ARG A 480 47.01 -15.87 7.63
C ARG A 480 45.80 -15.32 8.37
N GLU A 481 45.55 -14.01 8.19
CA GLU A 481 44.35 -13.33 8.68
C GLU A 481 43.80 -12.42 7.57
N GLU A 482 42.52 -12.60 7.26
CA GLU A 482 41.75 -11.77 6.34
C GLU A 482 40.56 -11.14 7.08
N VAL A 483 40.25 -9.88 6.81
CA VAL A 483 39.16 -9.15 7.47
C VAL A 483 38.19 -8.61 6.42
N LEU A 484 36.89 -8.72 6.68
CA LEU A 484 35.87 -8.20 5.77
C LEU A 484 35.73 -6.67 5.92
N GLY A 485 36.16 -5.94 4.90
CA GLY A 485 36.03 -4.49 4.76
C GLY A 485 34.88 -4.07 3.82
N ARG A 486 34.79 -2.77 3.53
CA ARG A 486 33.74 -2.19 2.67
C ARG A 486 33.74 -2.76 1.25
N GLU A 487 34.92 -2.90 0.65
CA GLU A 487 35.12 -3.32 -0.74
C GLU A 487 35.33 -4.84 -0.88
N GLY A 488 35.29 -5.59 0.22
CA GLY A 488 35.50 -7.03 0.26
C GLY A 488 36.51 -7.46 1.33
N TRP A 489 37.07 -8.66 1.16
CA TRP A 489 38.05 -9.22 2.08
C TRP A 489 39.44 -8.64 1.83
N GLU A 490 40.08 -8.16 2.91
CA GLU A 490 41.43 -7.60 2.90
C GLU A 490 42.37 -8.50 3.71
N VAL A 491 43.57 -8.75 3.17
CA VAL A 491 44.60 -9.57 3.84
C VAL A 491 45.35 -8.68 4.83
N VAL A 492 45.24 -8.98 6.12
CA VAL A 492 45.88 -8.22 7.20
C VAL A 492 47.19 -8.88 7.65
N LYS A 493 47.24 -10.21 7.60
CA LYS A 493 48.42 -11.01 7.97
C LYS A 493 48.61 -12.12 6.95
N GLN A 494 49.84 -12.38 6.54
CA GLN A 494 50.19 -13.47 5.62
C GLN A 494 51.49 -14.17 6.05
N PRO A 495 51.63 -15.48 5.78
CA PRO A 495 52.86 -16.20 6.06
C PRO A 495 54.04 -15.62 5.26
N LYS A 496 55.25 -15.77 5.80
CA LYS A 496 56.48 -15.45 5.04
C LYS A 496 56.59 -16.43 3.87
N GLY A 497 56.76 -15.90 2.66
CA GLY A 497 56.65 -16.66 1.42
C GLY A 497 57.48 -17.95 1.41
N ASP A 498 56.81 -19.06 1.08
CA ASP A 498 57.42 -20.34 0.73
C ASP A 498 57.59 -20.36 -0.79
N ALA A 499 58.83 -20.26 -1.29
CA ALA A 499 59.10 -20.21 -2.72
C ALA A 499 58.83 -21.55 -3.42
N GLU A 500 58.66 -22.65 -2.67
CA GLU A 500 58.38 -23.98 -3.24
C GLU A 500 56.87 -24.27 -3.36
N HIS A 501 56.01 -23.57 -2.61
CA HIS A 501 54.59 -23.92 -2.49
C HIS A 501 53.66 -22.73 -2.71
N ILE A 502 52.58 -22.95 -3.45
CA ILE A 502 51.51 -21.98 -3.66
C ILE A 502 50.36 -22.34 -2.70
N PHE A 503 50.09 -21.47 -1.74
CA PHE A 503 48.97 -21.67 -0.83
C PHE A 503 47.64 -21.41 -1.53
N ARG A 504 46.68 -22.32 -1.33
CA ARG A 504 45.29 -22.14 -1.74
C ARG A 504 44.41 -22.13 -0.50
N TYR A 505 43.86 -20.97 -0.20
CA TYR A 505 42.89 -20.81 0.88
C TYR A 505 41.46 -21.09 0.37
N ASP A 506 40.71 -21.95 1.06
CA ASP A 506 39.31 -22.14 0.74
C ASP A 506 38.48 -20.91 1.18
N ARG A 507 38.04 -20.12 0.18
CA ARG A 507 37.24 -18.91 0.36
C ARG A 507 35.74 -19.14 0.13
N GLY A 508 35.28 -20.39 0.08
CA GLY A 508 33.87 -20.73 -0.17
C GLY A 508 32.90 -20.02 0.77
N LEU A 509 33.09 -20.17 2.08
CA LEU A 509 32.26 -19.51 3.11
C LEU A 509 32.53 -17.99 3.16
N GLN A 510 33.77 -17.54 2.97
CA GLN A 510 34.12 -16.12 2.98
C GLN A 510 33.31 -15.31 1.96
N ARG A 511 33.14 -15.85 0.75
CA ARG A 511 32.35 -15.20 -0.32
C ARG A 511 30.88 -15.07 0.04
N ARG A 512 30.37 -15.91 0.96
CA ARG A 512 28.98 -15.87 1.44
C ARG A 512 28.80 -14.94 2.63
N ALA A 513 29.87 -14.53 3.33
CA ALA A 513 29.79 -13.73 4.56
C ALA A 513 28.91 -12.48 4.43
N GLY A 514 29.04 -11.73 3.33
CA GLY A 514 28.19 -10.55 3.07
C GLY A 514 26.69 -10.87 3.01
N ARG A 515 26.30 -12.04 2.44
CA ARG A 515 24.91 -12.51 2.43
C ARG A 515 24.46 -13.01 3.81
N LEU A 516 25.36 -13.64 4.56
CA LEU A 516 25.08 -14.16 5.90
C LEU A 516 24.80 -13.06 6.92
N ILE A 517 25.43 -11.89 6.78
CA ILE A 517 25.17 -10.74 7.67
C ILE A 517 24.04 -9.84 7.19
N ALA A 518 23.61 -9.97 5.93
CA ALA A 518 22.56 -9.13 5.33
C ALA A 518 21.24 -9.08 6.10
N PRO A 519 20.73 -10.18 6.73
CA PRO A 519 19.52 -10.13 7.53
C PRO A 519 19.57 -9.07 8.63
N MET A 520 20.73 -8.84 9.24
CA MET A 520 20.92 -7.84 10.29
C MET A 520 20.96 -6.39 9.77
N GLN A 521 20.89 -6.18 8.45
CA GLN A 521 20.96 -4.87 7.78
C GLN A 521 22.18 -4.04 8.24
N PRO A 522 23.40 -4.60 8.13
CA PRO A 522 24.58 -3.95 8.66
C PRO A 522 25.00 -2.77 7.78
N THR A 523 25.61 -1.77 8.41
CA THR A 523 26.27 -0.64 7.75
C THR A 523 27.76 -0.67 8.09
N PHE A 524 28.64 -0.45 7.11
CA PHE A 524 30.08 -0.44 7.38
C PHE A 524 30.52 0.88 8.00
N ASP A 525 31.25 0.81 9.12
CA ASP A 525 31.83 1.97 9.79
C ASP A 525 33.34 2.05 9.51
N GLY A 526 33.75 3.05 8.73
CA GLY A 526 35.15 3.21 8.32
C GLY A 526 36.11 3.58 9.46
N ASN A 527 35.61 4.18 10.55
CA ASN A 527 36.46 4.54 11.69
C ASN A 527 36.75 3.34 12.58
N LEU A 528 35.76 2.45 12.74
CA LEU A 528 35.88 1.23 13.55
C LEU A 528 36.39 0.03 12.75
N GLY A 529 36.39 0.11 11.41
CA GLY A 529 36.82 -0.98 10.53
C GLY A 529 35.95 -2.23 10.64
N CYS A 530 34.67 -2.07 10.97
CA CYS A 530 33.74 -3.17 11.16
C CYS A 530 32.32 -2.80 10.71
N TYR A 531 31.45 -3.81 10.62
CA TYR A 531 30.04 -3.60 10.34
C TYR A 531 29.28 -3.29 11.63
N ARG A 532 28.26 -2.43 11.55
CA ARG A 532 27.36 -2.13 12.66
C ARG A 532 25.90 -2.32 12.29
N ALA A 533 25.14 -2.93 13.18
CA ALA A 533 23.69 -3.09 13.08
C ALA A 533 23.02 -2.36 14.25
N ARG A 534 21.88 -1.71 13.99
CA ARG A 534 21.17 -0.95 15.02
C ARG A 534 20.44 -1.89 15.99
N VAL A 535 20.60 -1.67 17.29
CA VAL A 535 19.82 -2.36 18.31
C VAL A 535 18.44 -1.68 18.43
N THR A 536 17.39 -2.45 18.21
CA THR A 536 15.98 -2.01 18.27
C THR A 536 15.20 -2.92 19.21
N LYS A 537 13.91 -2.63 19.45
CA LYS A 537 13.07 -3.45 20.33
C LYS A 537 12.99 -4.93 19.89
N ASN A 538 12.94 -5.17 18.57
CA ASN A 538 12.84 -6.53 18.00
C ASN A 538 14.21 -7.17 17.70
N PHE A 539 15.30 -6.51 18.10
CA PHE A 539 16.66 -7.02 17.87
C PHE A 539 16.91 -8.40 18.50
N PRO A 540 16.49 -8.69 19.74
CA PRO A 540 16.73 -9.99 20.37
C PRO A 540 16.19 -11.19 19.58
N GLU A 541 14.93 -11.10 19.15
CA GLU A 541 14.27 -12.15 18.36
C GLU A 541 14.98 -12.31 17.00
N LYS A 542 15.23 -11.19 16.33
CA LYS A 542 15.94 -11.16 15.05
C LYS A 542 17.36 -11.72 15.16
N TYR A 543 18.06 -11.45 16.27
CA TYR A 543 19.40 -11.95 16.53
C TYR A 543 19.41 -13.46 16.76
N ALA A 544 18.45 -13.98 17.54
CA ALA A 544 18.31 -15.42 17.75
C ALA A 544 18.00 -16.17 16.44
N GLU A 545 17.02 -15.70 15.66
CA GLU A 545 16.70 -16.27 14.34
C GLU A 545 17.88 -16.20 13.38
N TRP A 546 18.63 -15.09 13.41
CA TRP A 546 19.82 -14.91 12.59
C TRP A 546 20.92 -15.90 12.98
N LEU A 547 21.20 -16.07 14.27
CA LEU A 547 22.17 -17.04 14.76
C LEU A 547 21.82 -18.47 14.34
N ASP A 548 20.55 -18.87 14.47
CA ASP A 548 20.07 -20.19 14.06
C ASP A 548 20.18 -20.43 12.54
N SER A 549 20.21 -19.35 11.76
CA SER A 549 20.39 -19.42 10.30
C SER A 549 21.86 -19.54 9.86
N LEU A 550 22.82 -19.32 10.77
CA LEU A 550 24.24 -19.39 10.43
C LEU A 550 24.72 -20.85 10.34
N PRO A 551 25.60 -21.17 9.38
CA PRO A 551 26.25 -22.48 9.32
C PRO A 551 27.07 -22.78 10.58
N GLU A 552 27.08 -24.04 11.03
CA GLU A 552 27.82 -24.51 12.22
C GLU A 552 29.35 -24.28 12.11
N GLU A 553 29.87 -24.09 10.90
CA GLU A 553 31.30 -23.85 10.65
C GLU A 553 31.75 -22.43 11.04
N ILE A 554 30.84 -21.53 11.41
CA ILE A 554 31.18 -20.14 11.82
C ILE A 554 31.40 -20.08 13.32
N GLU A 555 32.58 -19.62 13.73
CA GLU A 555 32.91 -19.40 15.13
C GLU A 555 32.35 -18.05 15.58
N ILE A 556 31.49 -18.05 16.59
CA ILE A 556 30.83 -16.84 17.11
C ILE A 556 31.44 -16.48 18.47
N ILE A 557 32.03 -15.30 18.54
CA ILE A 557 32.57 -14.73 19.78
C ILE A 557 31.71 -13.54 20.14
N ALA A 558 30.75 -13.75 21.04
CA ALA A 558 29.85 -12.72 21.54
C ALA A 558 30.39 -12.09 22.84
N ASP A 559 30.14 -10.80 23.03
CA ASP A 559 30.41 -10.13 24.31
C ASP A 559 29.43 -10.55 25.42
N ALA A 560 29.68 -10.07 26.64
CA ALA A 560 28.87 -10.44 27.80
C ALA A 560 27.39 -10.09 27.64
N ASP A 561 27.07 -8.98 26.97
CA ASP A 561 25.69 -8.55 26.74
C ASP A 561 24.99 -9.46 25.73
N LEU A 562 25.60 -9.76 24.58
CA LEU A 562 25.02 -10.64 23.56
C LEU A 562 24.96 -12.10 24.02
N ALA A 563 25.89 -12.55 24.87
CA ALA A 563 25.87 -13.88 25.44
C ALA A 563 24.58 -14.15 26.25
N THR A 564 24.00 -13.11 26.86
CA THR A 564 22.72 -13.26 27.60
C THR A 564 21.54 -13.65 26.72
N LEU A 565 21.56 -13.33 25.42
CA LEU A 565 20.52 -13.72 24.48
C LEU A 565 20.52 -15.23 24.19
N GLN A 566 21.66 -15.88 24.38
CA GLN A 566 21.83 -17.32 24.25
C GLN A 566 21.63 -18.07 25.59
N ALA A 567 21.50 -17.34 26.70
CA ALA A 567 21.31 -17.95 28.00
C ALA A 567 19.89 -18.56 28.14
N ASP A 568 19.80 -19.57 29.00
CA ASP A 568 18.51 -20.19 29.32
C ASP A 568 17.55 -19.15 29.92
N PRO A 569 16.24 -19.23 29.60
CA PRO A 569 15.23 -18.38 30.22
C PRO A 569 15.31 -18.45 31.74
N VAL A 570 15.05 -17.32 32.40
CA VAL A 570 14.92 -17.30 33.84
C VAL A 570 13.59 -17.93 34.22
N GLU A 571 13.64 -18.97 35.05
CA GLU A 571 12.43 -19.64 35.53
C GLU A 571 11.79 -18.86 36.67
N ALA A 572 10.47 -18.68 36.59
CA ALA A 572 9.70 -18.02 37.62
C ALA A 572 8.48 -18.83 38.02
N GLN A 573 8.22 -18.87 39.32
CA GLN A 573 7.04 -19.47 39.91
C GLN A 573 6.04 -18.37 40.27
N VAL A 574 4.78 -18.56 39.85
CA VAL A 574 3.67 -17.67 40.19
C VAL A 574 2.98 -18.24 41.43
N SER A 575 2.72 -17.38 42.42
CA SER A 575 1.98 -17.73 43.62
C SER A 575 0.95 -16.65 43.95
N PHE A 576 -0.20 -17.03 44.50
CA PHE A 576 -1.24 -16.12 44.97
C PHE A 576 -1.22 -16.01 46.49
N GLU A 577 -1.09 -14.78 46.99
CA GLU A 577 -1.15 -14.46 48.42
C GLU A 577 -2.53 -13.87 48.78
N VAL A 578 -3.07 -14.28 49.92
CA VAL A 578 -4.31 -13.70 50.48
C VAL A 578 -3.94 -12.49 51.32
N VAL A 579 -4.41 -11.31 50.92
CA VAL A 579 -4.12 -10.02 51.58
C VAL A 579 -5.15 -9.70 52.66
N ASP A 580 -6.43 -9.90 52.36
CA ASP A 580 -7.53 -9.69 53.31
C ASP A 580 -8.58 -10.81 53.18
N GLN A 581 -9.35 -11.01 54.26
CA GLN A 581 -10.45 -11.96 54.25
C GLN A 581 -11.67 -11.40 54.98
N GLU A 582 -12.83 -11.54 54.33
CA GLU A 582 -14.13 -11.47 54.99
C GLU A 582 -14.71 -12.89 55.11
N ILE A 583 -15.93 -13.02 55.63
CA ILE A 583 -16.54 -14.33 55.97
C ILE A 583 -16.50 -15.33 54.79
N ASP A 584 -16.70 -14.83 53.57
CA ASP A 584 -16.79 -15.62 52.34
C ASP A 584 -15.97 -15.09 51.16
N TRP A 585 -15.37 -13.91 51.33
CA TRP A 585 -14.62 -13.20 50.29
C TRP A 585 -13.14 -13.16 50.63
N PHE A 586 -12.30 -13.49 49.65
CA PHE A 586 -10.85 -13.49 49.76
C PHE A 586 -10.27 -12.50 48.77
N ASP A 587 -9.41 -11.62 49.27
CA ASP A 587 -8.72 -10.60 48.51
C ASP A 587 -7.33 -11.14 48.13
N LEU A 588 -7.13 -11.46 46.84
CA LEU A 588 -5.94 -12.13 46.31
C LEU A 588 -4.97 -11.17 45.62
N LYS A 589 -3.68 -11.39 45.80
CA LYS A 589 -2.59 -10.67 45.12
C LYS A 589 -1.63 -11.66 44.46
N VAL A 590 -1.23 -11.35 43.22
CA VAL A 590 -0.24 -12.14 42.46
C VAL A 590 1.18 -11.79 42.91
N VAL A 591 1.98 -12.81 43.21
CA VAL A 591 3.39 -12.69 43.59
C VAL A 591 4.23 -13.65 42.74
N VAL A 592 5.18 -13.09 42.00
CA VAL A 592 6.12 -13.84 41.15
C VAL A 592 7.45 -13.96 41.88
N LYS A 593 7.92 -15.20 42.05
CA LYS A 593 9.24 -15.52 42.61
C LYS A 593 10.12 -16.03 41.50
N VAL A 594 11.27 -15.38 41.31
CA VAL A 594 12.26 -15.74 40.30
C VAL A 594 13.34 -16.60 40.96
N GLU A 595 13.66 -17.73 40.36
CA GLU A 595 14.71 -18.62 40.89
C GLU A 595 16.10 -18.19 40.40
N GLY A 596 17.08 -18.18 41.30
CA GLY A 596 18.49 -18.07 40.95
C GLY A 596 19.03 -16.67 40.61
N MET A 597 18.20 -15.61 40.62
CA MET A 597 18.67 -14.23 40.40
C MET A 597 17.99 -13.22 41.34
N ASP A 598 18.79 -12.31 41.92
CA ASP A 598 18.31 -11.15 42.66
C ASP A 598 17.91 -10.03 41.68
N LEU A 599 16.66 -10.06 41.19
CA LEU A 599 16.07 -9.03 40.34
C LEU A 599 15.27 -8.01 41.17
N THR A 600 15.28 -6.75 40.75
CA THR A 600 14.44 -5.71 41.35
C THR A 600 12.97 -5.92 40.97
N GLN A 601 12.03 -5.35 41.76
CA GLN A 601 10.60 -5.45 41.45
C GLN A 601 10.23 -4.87 40.08
N ASP A 602 10.94 -3.82 39.64
CA ASP A 602 10.68 -3.18 38.35
C ASP A 602 11.17 -4.04 37.18
N GLU A 603 12.31 -4.73 37.32
CA GLU A 603 12.81 -5.71 36.33
C GLU A 603 11.86 -6.92 36.20
N ILE A 604 11.37 -7.45 37.34
CA ILE A 604 10.40 -8.55 37.34
C ILE A 604 9.11 -8.11 36.64
N ARG A 605 8.61 -6.90 36.93
CA ARG A 605 7.40 -6.37 36.28
C ARG A 605 7.60 -6.25 34.77
N ALA A 606 8.75 -5.73 34.33
CA ALA A 606 9.06 -5.60 32.91
C ALA A 606 9.12 -6.97 32.20
N LEU A 607 9.72 -7.97 32.83
CA LEU A 607 9.82 -9.34 32.32
C LEU A 607 8.45 -10.04 32.19
N VAL A 608 7.57 -9.84 33.17
CA VAL A 608 6.21 -10.41 33.13
C VAL A 608 5.34 -9.71 32.06
N GLN A 609 5.42 -8.38 31.95
CA GLN A 609 4.71 -7.63 30.92
C GLN A 609 5.15 -8.00 29.51
N ALA A 610 6.42 -8.41 29.33
CA ALA A 610 6.95 -8.88 28.06
C ALA A 610 6.43 -10.26 27.64
N ARG A 611 5.69 -10.98 28.51
CA ARG A 611 5.03 -12.26 28.21
C ARG A 611 5.96 -13.29 27.53
N GLY A 612 7.18 -13.40 28.02
CA GLY A 612 8.19 -14.33 27.51
C GLY A 612 9.11 -13.76 26.42
N GLN A 613 8.89 -12.53 25.98
CA GLN A 613 9.85 -11.81 25.12
C GLN A 613 11.06 -11.31 25.91
N PHE A 614 12.15 -11.01 25.19
CA PHE A 614 13.37 -10.46 25.78
C PHE A 614 13.19 -9.01 26.24
N VAL A 615 13.67 -8.72 27.44
CA VAL A 615 13.69 -7.37 28.04
C VAL A 615 15.12 -6.95 28.27
N ARG A 616 15.46 -5.73 27.83
CA ARG A 616 16.76 -5.10 28.06
C ARG A 616 16.85 -4.66 29.52
N MET A 617 17.88 -5.12 30.24
CA MET A 617 18.11 -4.74 31.64
C MET A 617 18.95 -3.47 31.76
N GLU A 618 18.77 -2.69 32.83
CA GLU A 618 19.57 -1.48 33.08
C GLU A 618 21.06 -1.79 33.30
N ARG A 619 21.36 -3.00 33.80
CA ARG A 619 22.72 -3.44 34.15
C ARG A 619 23.53 -3.96 32.95
N GLY A 620 22.96 -4.03 31.75
CA GLY A 620 23.55 -4.79 30.64
C GLY A 620 22.78 -6.09 30.36
N GLY A 621 22.86 -6.58 29.12
CA GLY A 621 22.18 -7.79 28.63
C GLY A 621 20.65 -7.73 28.43
N TRP A 622 20.13 -8.89 28.07
CA TRP A 622 18.72 -9.22 27.88
C TRP A 622 18.33 -10.42 28.70
N LEU A 623 17.16 -10.37 29.31
CA LEU A 623 16.57 -11.51 30.01
C LEU A 623 15.21 -11.82 29.43
N ARG A 624 14.84 -13.09 29.42
CA ARG A 624 13.49 -13.55 29.11
C ARG A 624 13.00 -14.46 30.21
N LEU A 625 11.70 -14.39 30.48
CA LEU A 625 11.05 -15.12 31.55
C LEU A 625 10.35 -16.36 30.99
N LYS A 626 10.54 -17.50 31.65
CA LYS A 626 9.71 -18.69 31.43
C LYS A 626 8.95 -18.97 32.72
N MET A 627 7.63 -18.82 32.68
CA MET A 627 6.78 -19.19 33.80
C MET A 627 6.71 -20.71 33.90
N ASN A 628 6.99 -21.26 35.08
CA ASN A 628 6.82 -22.68 35.35
C ASN A 628 5.37 -22.94 35.78
N LEU A 629 4.44 -22.87 34.83
CA LEU A 629 3.03 -23.21 35.02
C LEU A 629 2.66 -24.32 34.02
N SER A 630 2.09 -25.42 34.52
CA SER A 630 1.49 -26.45 33.67
C SER A 630 0.23 -25.94 32.97
N GLU A 631 -0.17 -26.59 31.86
CA GLU A 631 -1.41 -26.24 31.15
C GLU A 631 -2.64 -26.31 32.07
N ASP A 632 -2.73 -27.33 32.91
CA ASP A 632 -3.81 -27.50 33.90
C ASP A 632 -3.87 -26.33 34.90
N GLN A 633 -2.72 -25.80 35.31
CA GLN A 633 -2.63 -24.65 36.22
C GLN A 633 -3.01 -23.34 35.52
N GLN A 634 -2.56 -23.13 34.28
CA GLN A 634 -2.94 -21.95 33.50
C GLN A 634 -4.46 -21.92 33.25
N GLU A 635 -5.05 -23.08 32.93
CA GLU A 635 -6.49 -23.20 32.73
C GLU A 635 -7.26 -22.93 34.02
N ALA A 636 -6.82 -23.49 35.15
CA ALA A 636 -7.44 -23.26 36.46
C ALA A 636 -7.42 -21.77 36.85
N VAL A 637 -6.29 -21.08 36.68
CA VAL A 637 -6.18 -19.64 36.99
C VAL A 637 -7.08 -18.81 36.07
N SER A 638 -7.14 -19.14 34.78
CA SER A 638 -8.01 -18.46 33.82
C SER A 638 -9.51 -18.65 34.13
N ARG A 639 -9.93 -19.85 34.56
CA ARG A 639 -11.33 -20.13 34.97
C ARG A 639 -11.78 -19.31 36.19
N ILE A 640 -10.85 -19.02 37.09
CA ILE A 640 -11.10 -18.16 38.26
C ILE A 640 -11.24 -16.68 37.84
N GLY A 641 -10.86 -16.33 36.60
CA GLY A 641 -10.92 -14.98 36.06
C GLY A 641 -9.69 -14.14 36.40
N LEU A 642 -8.58 -14.77 36.79
CA LEU A 642 -7.31 -14.11 37.11
C LEU A 642 -6.37 -14.20 35.91
N ASP A 643 -5.62 -13.13 35.66
CA ASP A 643 -4.50 -13.15 34.72
C ASP A 643 -3.20 -13.46 35.50
N PRO A 644 -2.52 -14.60 35.25
CA PRO A 644 -1.26 -14.92 35.90
C PRO A 644 -0.13 -13.91 35.58
N PHE A 645 -0.33 -13.05 34.57
CA PHE A 645 0.61 -12.00 34.16
C PHE A 645 0.27 -10.61 34.73
N ASP A 646 -0.79 -10.47 35.54
CA ASP A 646 -1.18 -9.19 36.14
C ASP A 646 -0.39 -8.89 37.42
N LEU A 647 0.73 -8.18 37.25
CA LEU A 647 1.54 -7.62 38.34
C LEU A 647 1.26 -6.13 38.62
N SER A 648 0.07 -5.64 38.29
CA SER A 648 -0.39 -4.28 38.66
C SER A 648 -0.36 -4.07 40.19
N GLY A 649 -0.44 -5.17 40.95
CA GLY A 649 -0.63 -5.14 42.40
C GLY A 649 -2.08 -4.92 42.80
N GLU A 650 -3.01 -4.95 41.85
CA GLU A 650 -4.45 -4.96 42.11
C GLU A 650 -4.85 -6.21 42.90
N VAL A 651 -5.86 -6.01 43.74
CA VAL A 651 -6.38 -7.03 44.64
C VAL A 651 -7.67 -7.57 44.03
N HIS A 652 -7.70 -8.87 43.81
CA HIS A 652 -8.84 -9.55 43.19
C HIS A 652 -9.71 -10.20 44.26
N ARG A 653 -10.95 -9.73 44.42
CA ARG A 653 -11.91 -10.24 45.42
C ARG A 653 -12.70 -11.43 44.86
N LEU A 654 -12.50 -12.61 45.44
CA LEU A 654 -13.10 -13.87 44.96
C LEU A 654 -13.76 -14.66 46.10
N HIS A 655 -14.86 -15.36 45.77
CA HIS A 655 -15.63 -16.14 46.76
C HIS A 655 -15.00 -17.52 46.99
N ALA A 656 -15.12 -18.06 48.21
CA ALA A 656 -14.55 -19.36 48.61
C ALA A 656 -14.86 -20.52 47.63
N LEU A 657 -16.08 -20.54 47.06
CA LEU A 657 -16.49 -21.56 46.08
C LEU A 657 -15.82 -21.43 44.71
N GLN A 658 -15.45 -20.21 44.29
CA GLN A 658 -14.73 -19.98 43.04
C GLN A 658 -13.27 -20.45 43.17
N LEU A 659 -12.71 -20.30 44.37
CA LEU A 659 -11.32 -20.64 44.66
C LEU A 659 -11.10 -22.13 44.98
N ALA A 660 -12.13 -22.87 45.40
CA ALA A 660 -12.02 -24.26 45.84
C ALA A 660 -11.92 -25.30 44.71
N GLU A 661 -11.19 -24.98 43.63
CA GLU A 661 -10.90 -25.89 42.52
C GLU A 661 -9.59 -26.66 42.76
N PRO A 662 -9.58 -28.01 42.83
CA PRO A 662 -8.39 -28.79 43.23
C PRO A 662 -7.13 -28.52 42.41
N ALA A 663 -7.27 -28.15 41.13
CA ALA A 663 -6.16 -27.82 40.23
C ALA A 663 -5.44 -26.52 40.60
N ALA A 664 -6.11 -25.60 41.31
CA ALA A 664 -5.53 -24.33 41.72
C ALA A 664 -4.69 -24.46 43.01
N LYS A 665 -4.70 -25.62 43.68
CA LYS A 665 -4.04 -25.87 44.97
C LYS A 665 -2.56 -25.48 44.99
N GLU A 666 -1.82 -25.79 43.92
CA GLU A 666 -0.37 -25.57 43.87
C GLU A 666 0.01 -24.12 43.61
N VAL A 667 -0.95 -23.28 43.19
CA VAL A 667 -0.72 -21.86 42.92
C VAL A 667 -1.00 -20.99 44.16
N PHE A 668 -1.64 -21.53 45.19
CA PHE A 668 -1.88 -20.87 46.47
C PHE A 668 -0.88 -21.30 47.54
N ASP A 669 -0.59 -20.42 48.50
CA ASP A 669 0.10 -20.82 49.73
C ASP A 669 -0.67 -21.95 50.46
N ALA A 670 0.03 -22.92 51.02
CA ALA A 670 -0.57 -24.09 51.66
C ALA A 670 -1.55 -23.73 52.79
N ASN A 671 -1.26 -22.68 53.57
CA ASN A 671 -2.14 -22.23 54.65
C ASN A 671 -3.37 -21.49 54.10
N ALA A 672 -3.19 -20.72 53.03
CA ALA A 672 -4.29 -20.04 52.35
C ALA A 672 -5.26 -21.05 51.72
N TRP A 673 -4.73 -22.07 51.05
CA TRP A 673 -5.51 -23.14 50.43
C TRP A 673 -6.32 -23.95 51.45
N GLU A 674 -5.72 -24.29 52.59
CA GLU A 674 -6.41 -25.03 53.65
C GLU A 674 -7.61 -24.23 54.19
N ARG A 675 -7.48 -22.91 54.31
CA ARG A 675 -8.58 -22.03 54.73
C ARG A 675 -9.70 -21.95 53.70
N ILE A 676 -9.36 -21.72 52.43
CA ILE A 676 -10.32 -21.66 51.32
C ILE A 676 -11.10 -22.99 51.23
N SER A 677 -10.39 -24.11 51.23
CA SER A 677 -11.00 -25.44 51.12
C SER A 677 -11.83 -25.81 52.34
N THR A 678 -11.41 -25.44 53.55
CA THR A 678 -12.21 -25.62 54.76
C THR A 678 -13.50 -24.79 54.71
N ARG A 679 -13.42 -23.54 54.28
CA ARG A 679 -14.60 -22.68 54.15
C ARG A 679 -15.57 -23.24 53.12
N ALA A 680 -15.10 -23.60 51.93
CA ALA A 680 -15.93 -24.19 50.88
C ALA A 680 -16.62 -25.49 51.34
N ARG A 681 -15.93 -26.37 52.08
CA ARG A 681 -16.52 -27.59 52.66
C ARG A 681 -17.54 -27.32 53.77
N SER A 682 -17.40 -26.21 54.50
CA SER A 682 -18.31 -25.85 55.59
C SER A 682 -19.69 -25.35 55.13
N LEU A 683 -19.83 -25.06 53.83
CA LEU A 683 -21.08 -24.57 53.24
C LEU A 683 -22.14 -25.66 53.16
N LYS A 684 -23.33 -25.38 53.69
CA LYS A 684 -24.48 -26.29 53.68
C LYS A 684 -25.33 -26.03 52.44
N LEU A 685 -25.21 -26.91 51.44
CA LEU A 685 -25.91 -26.79 50.15
C LEU A 685 -27.41 -27.09 50.23
N GLN A 686 -27.87 -27.87 51.21
CA GLN A 686 -29.28 -28.23 51.39
C GLN A 686 -29.77 -27.83 52.78
N VAL A 687 -30.42 -26.67 52.85
CA VAL A 687 -31.07 -26.18 54.06
C VAL A 687 -32.57 -26.13 53.79
N ARG A 688 -33.28 -27.16 54.24
CA ARG A 688 -34.74 -27.28 54.13
C ARG A 688 -35.35 -27.57 55.51
N PRO A 689 -35.30 -26.60 56.44
CA PRO A 689 -35.94 -26.77 57.74
C PRO A 689 -37.46 -26.83 57.57
N ASP A 690 -38.14 -27.54 58.45
CA ASP A 690 -39.61 -27.51 58.50
C ASP A 690 -40.10 -26.09 58.78
N VAL A 691 -41.24 -25.72 58.18
CA VAL A 691 -41.86 -24.41 58.41
C VAL A 691 -42.22 -24.31 59.91
N PRO A 692 -41.83 -23.23 60.61
CA PRO A 692 -42.04 -23.11 62.05
C PRO A 692 -43.52 -23.25 62.44
N ALA A 693 -43.81 -24.10 63.43
CA ALA A 693 -45.19 -24.36 63.87
C ALA A 693 -45.94 -23.14 64.42
N GLY A 694 -45.22 -22.06 64.79
CA GLY A 694 -45.82 -20.79 65.21
C GLY A 694 -46.36 -19.92 64.06
N LEU A 695 -46.07 -20.29 62.81
CA LEU A 695 -46.57 -19.61 61.62
C LEU A 695 -47.97 -20.16 61.29
N ASN A 696 -49.01 -19.54 61.83
CA ASN A 696 -50.42 -19.94 61.66
C ASN A 696 -50.99 -19.59 60.26
N VAL A 697 -50.27 -19.92 59.20
CA VAL A 697 -50.68 -19.66 57.81
C VAL A 697 -50.33 -20.87 56.93
N ASN A 698 -51.24 -21.27 56.04
CA ASN A 698 -50.96 -22.31 55.05
C ASN A 698 -50.16 -21.72 53.89
N LEU A 699 -48.83 -21.93 53.90
CA LEU A 699 -47.95 -21.47 52.83
C LEU A 699 -48.16 -22.26 51.54
N ARG A 700 -48.12 -21.55 50.41
CA ARG A 700 -48.09 -22.16 49.06
C ARG A 700 -46.72 -22.78 48.79
N PRO A 701 -46.61 -23.77 47.89
CA PRO A 701 -45.34 -24.46 47.61
C PRO A 701 -44.15 -23.53 47.31
N TYR A 702 -44.33 -22.49 46.50
CA TYR A 702 -43.24 -21.55 46.17
C TYR A 702 -42.80 -20.69 47.37
N GLN A 703 -43.68 -20.40 48.32
CA GLN A 703 -43.34 -19.66 49.54
C GLN A 703 -42.47 -20.51 50.46
N ILE A 704 -42.73 -21.82 50.50
CA ILE A 704 -41.89 -22.78 51.19
C ILE A 704 -40.49 -22.83 50.55
N GLU A 705 -40.42 -22.81 49.21
CA GLU A 705 -39.14 -22.71 48.49
C GLU A 705 -38.39 -21.41 48.79
N GLY A 706 -39.09 -20.26 48.81
CA GLY A 706 -38.52 -18.97 49.20
C GLY A 706 -38.00 -18.95 50.65
N PHE A 707 -38.73 -19.55 51.59
CA PHE A 707 -38.28 -19.74 52.97
C PHE A 707 -37.03 -20.62 53.05
N HIS A 708 -37.01 -21.75 52.35
CA HIS A 708 -35.81 -22.61 52.28
C HIS A 708 -34.62 -21.86 51.69
N PHE A 709 -34.84 -21.02 50.68
CA PHE A 709 -33.79 -20.19 50.10
C PHE A 709 -33.24 -19.15 51.09
N LEU A 710 -34.10 -18.44 51.83
CA LEU A 710 -33.67 -17.50 52.88
C LEU A 710 -32.97 -18.20 54.05
N ALA A 711 -33.45 -19.39 54.44
CA ALA A 711 -32.80 -20.21 55.45
C ALA A 711 -31.42 -20.68 54.99
N TYR A 712 -31.29 -21.07 53.71
CA TYR A 712 -30.01 -21.39 53.08
C TYR A 712 -29.04 -20.20 53.11
N LEU A 713 -29.49 -19.01 52.69
CA LEU A 713 -28.68 -17.79 52.71
C LEU A 713 -28.22 -17.46 54.14
N THR A 714 -29.15 -17.44 55.09
CA THR A 714 -28.87 -17.12 56.49
C THR A 714 -27.93 -18.14 57.14
N THR A 715 -28.14 -19.44 56.88
CA THR A 715 -27.32 -20.53 57.44
C THR A 715 -25.88 -20.44 56.96
N ASN A 716 -25.69 -20.09 55.68
CA ASN A 716 -24.35 -19.92 55.10
C ASN A 716 -23.79 -18.51 55.32
N ARG A 717 -24.58 -17.58 55.89
CA ARG A 717 -24.29 -16.14 56.04
C ARG A 717 -24.11 -15.39 54.73
N PHE A 718 -24.71 -15.90 53.66
CA PHE A 718 -24.76 -15.21 52.38
C PHE A 718 -25.70 -14.02 52.50
N GLY A 719 -25.17 -12.82 52.26
CA GLY A 719 -25.98 -11.62 52.14
C GLY A 719 -26.90 -11.75 50.93
N GLY A 720 -28.21 -11.76 51.17
CA GLY A 720 -29.19 -11.86 50.10
C GLY A 720 -30.56 -11.39 50.58
N ILE A 721 -31.29 -10.74 49.68
CA ILE A 721 -32.64 -10.25 49.92
C ILE A 721 -33.59 -10.88 48.90
N LEU A 722 -34.78 -11.26 49.33
CA LEU A 722 -35.83 -11.73 48.41
C LEU A 722 -36.59 -10.48 47.91
N ALA A 723 -36.59 -10.25 46.60
CA ALA A 723 -37.16 -9.03 46.00
C ALA A 723 -38.41 -9.34 45.14
N ASP A 724 -39.35 -10.14 45.66
CA ASP A 724 -40.55 -10.57 44.93
C ASP A 724 -41.81 -10.52 45.80
N ASP A 725 -42.99 -10.45 45.16
CA ASP A 725 -44.35 -10.26 45.70
C ASP A 725 -44.87 -11.51 46.45
N MET A 726 -43.96 -12.30 47.01
CA MET A 726 -44.21 -13.63 47.58
C MET A 726 -44.99 -13.60 48.92
N GLY A 727 -45.38 -12.43 49.42
CA GLY A 727 -46.33 -12.28 50.54
C GLY A 727 -45.87 -12.94 51.86
N LEU A 728 -44.56 -13.07 52.06
CA LEU A 728 -43.93 -13.59 53.29
C LEU A 728 -43.52 -12.47 54.27
N GLY A 729 -44.01 -11.25 54.03
CA GLY A 729 -43.85 -10.09 54.91
C GLY A 729 -44.76 -10.15 56.12
#